data_AF-A0A956PA31-F1
#
_entry.id   AF-A0A956PA31-F1
#
_cell.length_a   1.000
_cell.length_b   1.000
_cell.length_c   1.000
_cell.angle_alpha   90.00
_cell.angle_beta   90.00
_cell.angle_gamma   90.00
#
_symmetry.space_group_name_H-M   'P 1'
#
loop_
_entity.id
_entity.type
_entity.pdbx_description
1 polymer ?
#
loop_
_entity_poly.entity_id
_entity_poly.type
_entity_poly.pdbx_seq_one_letter_code
_entity_poly.pdbx_strand_id
1 'polypeptide(L)'
;MTRLSQMFRPALFGLAALLAGAPAQAQLVETVKDYVITIEENSSDCDAARNVGDLCGPELNVVYLGEGLSGRKLFTTDVTLPATNWNDGMTTTSYMSLTNVRSGVLGVTNTSLLLTADANTLNSGVQPHRAAETCANLTHGGFDDWHLPSALEAQILHLNAARIPVSPGTIWTSSEYSQTAAYAFDTATGALAATTKSTTRAVQCVRSGTVPITPSTSCETVTGIGDTCGNGTVVYAGPALSGEGLFTTVFPLPAVTWNNGLTTTSYMELTNVQSGVNGEANTAALAVRDADSLNGGTQSHSAAEYCENLSYGGYSDWYLPASAEIHTLFLNRAALPVKTGTFWTSSEYDQTNARAYDLGTGASAVISKASARSLLCVRRGPVPAQEDAPCDGLTGLGQSCGAGDVVLAGESVDGGRLFTTAFTLPSHPWNDGLTNTGYMPLMDRTSGMTGAANTAALAAADANSLNEGVQPHAAAEVCASLVYGGYGDWYLPAALEAAELSRNRSSLPIGSGPVWTSTEVGQTTANTIDLATGAISAASKSLGRGVQCVRKSAAPLVAATDCADVTAVGGLCGNDNVVLAGEALSGGRLYTTTVQMPAVTWNAGMSSTTYMTMTNVMSGTDGASNTAALLLRDSDSANSGTQAHVAAESCGNMTFGGYDDWYLPGAHEVYELHRNRALLPTAIASGAIWTSTEVSQTSAQVFDVAAGSLAPTSKASTRAVQCVRREAITFTAQQSCDGVSAVGDTCGNGTVVYAGPALSGEGLFTTAFPLPAVTW
;
A
#
# COMPACT_ATOMS: atom_id res chain seq x y z
N MET A 1 20.24 42.16 -9.32
CA MET A 1 21.11 43.01 -10.16
C MET A 1 20.60 43.14 -11.60
N THR A 2 20.03 42.09 -12.21
CA THR A 2 19.43 42.10 -13.56
C THR A 2 18.23 43.05 -13.73
N ARG A 3 17.34 43.15 -12.73
CA ARG A 3 16.25 44.16 -12.73
C ARG A 3 16.77 45.61 -12.60
N LEU A 4 17.88 45.82 -11.89
CA LEU A 4 18.51 47.14 -11.80
C LEU A 4 19.12 47.52 -13.16
N SER A 5 19.83 46.62 -13.83
CA SER A 5 20.41 46.90 -15.16
C SER A 5 19.36 47.17 -16.24
N GLN A 6 18.15 46.60 -16.13
CA GLN A 6 17.04 46.85 -17.05
C GLN A 6 16.33 48.18 -16.78
N MET A 7 16.13 48.59 -15.52
CA MET A 7 15.53 49.90 -15.17
C MET A 7 16.45 51.09 -15.47
N PHE A 8 17.77 50.92 -15.41
CA PHE A 8 18.74 51.99 -15.69
C PHE A 8 19.09 52.15 -17.17
N ARG A 9 18.47 51.41 -18.11
CA ARG A 9 18.74 51.51 -19.56
C ARG A 9 18.66 52.92 -20.15
N PRO A 10 17.60 53.72 -19.90
CA PRO A 10 17.55 55.11 -20.38
C PRO A 10 18.65 55.97 -19.77
N ALA A 11 19.02 55.69 -18.52
CA ALA A 11 20.09 56.40 -17.81
C ALA A 11 21.48 56.00 -18.30
N LEU A 12 21.71 54.74 -18.70
CA LEU A 12 22.97 54.23 -19.27
C LEU A 12 23.18 54.74 -20.70
N PHE A 13 22.13 54.81 -21.52
CA PHE A 13 22.18 55.49 -22.83
C PHE A 13 22.39 57.00 -22.67
N GLY A 14 21.72 57.63 -21.68
CA GLY A 14 21.95 59.02 -21.32
C GLY A 14 23.38 59.29 -20.85
N LEU A 15 23.97 58.37 -20.09
CA LEU A 15 25.36 58.42 -19.63
C LEU A 15 26.35 58.25 -20.80
N ALA A 16 26.13 57.29 -21.69
CA ALA A 16 26.95 57.08 -22.89
C ALA A 16 26.89 58.28 -23.86
N ALA A 17 25.73 58.93 -23.99
CA ALA A 17 25.56 60.15 -24.77
C ALA A 17 26.21 61.38 -24.12
N LEU A 18 26.16 61.50 -22.78
CA LEU A 18 26.87 62.55 -22.03
C LEU A 18 28.41 62.39 -22.11
N LEU A 19 28.89 61.15 -22.15
CA LEU A 19 30.32 60.82 -22.14
C LEU A 19 30.96 60.85 -23.54
N ALA A 20 30.16 60.90 -24.62
CA ALA A 20 30.65 60.98 -26.00
C ALA A 20 31.46 62.26 -26.32
N GLY A 21 31.38 63.29 -25.47
CA GLY A 21 32.14 64.55 -25.61
C GLY A 21 33.48 64.59 -24.85
N ALA A 22 33.85 63.55 -24.09
CA ALA A 22 35.04 63.55 -23.23
C ALA A 22 36.12 62.60 -23.77
N PRO A 23 37.26 63.09 -24.32
CA PRO A 23 38.31 62.25 -24.90
C PRO A 23 39.06 61.36 -23.88
N ALA A 24 38.83 61.55 -22.58
CA ALA A 24 39.50 60.80 -21.51
C ALA A 24 38.74 59.53 -21.04
N GLN A 25 37.61 59.16 -21.66
CA GLN A 25 36.80 58.00 -21.22
C GLN A 25 36.39 57.03 -22.34
N ALA A 26 37.04 57.07 -23.51
CA ALA A 26 36.72 56.22 -24.66
C ALA A 26 36.65 54.72 -24.33
N GLN A 27 37.53 54.22 -23.46
CA GLN A 27 37.60 52.82 -23.04
C GLN A 27 36.42 52.41 -22.14
N LEU A 28 35.90 53.33 -21.32
CA LEU A 28 34.72 53.12 -20.49
C LEU A 28 33.45 53.10 -21.36
N VAL A 29 33.40 53.95 -22.39
CA VAL A 29 32.30 53.98 -23.37
C VAL A 29 32.26 52.69 -24.20
N GLU A 30 33.41 52.16 -24.65
CA GLU A 30 33.46 50.84 -25.30
C GLU A 30 33.04 49.72 -24.36
N THR A 31 33.51 49.70 -23.11
CA THR A 31 33.14 48.65 -22.14
C THR A 31 31.63 48.68 -21.84
N VAL A 32 31.03 49.87 -21.72
CA VAL A 32 29.57 50.02 -21.54
C VAL A 32 28.81 49.62 -22.80
N LYS A 33 29.32 49.93 -24.00
CA LYS A 33 28.73 49.48 -25.27
C LYS A 33 28.78 47.96 -25.39
N ASP A 34 29.92 47.33 -25.13
CA ASP A 34 30.07 45.87 -25.19
C ASP A 34 29.16 45.17 -24.18
N TYR A 35 29.04 45.73 -22.97
CA TYR A 35 28.12 45.22 -21.95
C TYR A 35 26.64 45.38 -22.34
N VAL A 36 26.27 46.47 -23.01
CA VAL A 36 24.92 46.69 -23.54
C VAL A 36 24.64 45.74 -24.73
N ILE A 37 25.61 45.54 -25.63
CA ILE A 37 25.52 44.64 -26.77
C ILE A 37 25.39 43.18 -26.31
N THR A 38 26.18 42.73 -25.33
CA THR A 38 26.03 41.38 -24.76
C THR A 38 24.70 41.17 -24.05
N ILE A 39 24.11 42.23 -23.46
CA ILE A 39 22.74 42.16 -22.93
C ILE A 39 21.73 42.10 -24.08
N GLU A 40 21.90 42.87 -25.16
CA GLU A 40 21.00 42.88 -26.32
C GLU A 40 20.98 41.53 -27.05
N GLU A 41 22.15 40.96 -27.37
CA GLU A 41 22.25 39.64 -28.02
C GLU A 41 21.62 38.53 -27.18
N ASN A 42 21.92 38.49 -25.87
CA ASN A 42 21.32 37.50 -24.95
C ASN A 42 19.85 37.75 -24.61
N SER A 43 19.31 38.95 -24.86
CA SER A 43 17.91 39.29 -24.60
C SER A 43 17.01 39.10 -25.83
N SER A 44 17.59 39.08 -27.03
CA SER A 44 16.87 38.76 -28.27
C SER A 44 16.53 37.27 -28.40
N ASP A 45 17.37 36.41 -27.84
CA ASP A 45 17.14 34.96 -27.78
C ASP A 45 16.33 34.59 -26.52
N CYS A 46 15.08 34.16 -26.72
CA CYS A 46 14.23 33.72 -25.62
C CYS A 46 14.74 32.46 -24.91
N ASP A 47 15.44 31.56 -25.60
CA ASP A 47 15.97 30.34 -24.98
C ASP A 47 17.13 30.65 -24.01
N ALA A 48 17.71 31.85 -24.05
CA ALA A 48 18.71 32.33 -23.10
C ALA A 48 18.12 32.83 -21.76
N ALA A 49 16.80 33.05 -21.67
CA ALA A 49 16.14 33.54 -20.46
C ALA A 49 16.38 32.61 -19.25
N ARG A 50 16.74 33.16 -18.09
CA ARG A 50 17.17 32.34 -16.92
C ARG A 50 16.17 32.37 -15.77
N ASN A 51 15.50 33.49 -15.57
CA ASN A 51 14.58 33.69 -14.45
C ASN A 51 13.18 33.95 -14.97
N VAL A 52 12.20 33.31 -14.34
CA VAL A 52 10.77 33.61 -14.57
C VAL A 52 10.54 35.12 -14.46
N GLY A 53 9.87 35.68 -15.47
CA GLY A 53 9.63 37.11 -15.62
C GLY A 53 10.69 37.86 -16.44
N ASP A 54 11.78 37.21 -16.84
CA ASP A 54 12.74 37.79 -17.78
C ASP A 54 12.03 38.09 -19.10
N LEU A 55 12.28 39.28 -19.65
CA LEU A 55 11.78 39.71 -20.95
C LEU A 55 12.77 39.31 -22.05
N CYS A 56 12.25 38.82 -23.17
CA CYS A 56 13.03 38.38 -24.31
C CYS A 56 12.37 38.76 -25.65
N GLY A 57 13.07 38.44 -26.75
CA GLY A 57 12.69 38.79 -28.11
C GLY A 57 13.22 40.16 -28.55
N PRO A 58 13.18 40.47 -29.86
CA PRO A 58 13.70 41.71 -30.43
C PRO A 58 13.15 42.99 -29.78
N GLU A 59 11.92 42.95 -29.28
CA GLU A 59 11.24 44.10 -28.67
C GLU A 59 11.11 43.99 -27.13
N LEU A 60 11.61 42.90 -26.53
CA LEU A 60 11.51 42.63 -25.09
C LEU A 60 10.08 42.65 -24.52
N ASN A 61 9.14 42.13 -25.31
CA ASN A 61 7.72 42.03 -25.00
C ASN A 61 7.25 40.56 -24.90
N VAL A 62 8.19 39.61 -24.81
CA VAL A 62 7.91 38.21 -24.50
C VAL A 62 8.40 37.91 -23.09
N VAL A 63 7.56 37.30 -22.26
CA VAL A 63 7.87 37.01 -20.85
C VAL A 63 8.22 35.53 -20.72
N TYR A 64 9.38 35.21 -20.15
CA TYR A 64 9.70 33.85 -19.75
C TYR A 64 8.80 33.42 -18.59
N LEU A 65 7.94 32.44 -18.85
CA LEU A 65 6.89 32.00 -17.95
C LEU A 65 7.37 30.87 -17.01
N GLY A 66 8.35 30.07 -17.42
CA GLY A 66 8.90 28.96 -16.65
C GLY A 66 9.03 27.70 -17.49
N GLU A 67 9.12 26.54 -16.84
CA GLU A 67 9.18 25.26 -17.55
C GLU A 67 7.81 24.87 -18.06
N GLY A 68 7.72 24.61 -19.36
CA GLY A 68 6.53 24.11 -20.03
C GLY A 68 6.46 22.59 -20.05
N LEU A 69 5.26 22.11 -20.33
CA LEU A 69 4.91 20.69 -20.35
C LEU A 69 5.52 19.89 -21.50
N SER A 70 6.11 20.56 -22.48
CA SER A 70 6.85 19.94 -23.57
C SER A 70 8.28 19.54 -23.15
N GLY A 71 8.63 19.73 -21.88
CA GLY A 71 10.01 19.66 -21.42
C GLY A 71 10.85 20.80 -21.99
N ARG A 72 10.24 21.91 -22.39
CA ARG A 72 10.91 23.12 -22.91
C ARG A 72 10.47 24.34 -22.13
N LYS A 73 11.21 25.45 -22.25
CA LYS A 73 10.79 26.73 -21.67
C LYS A 73 9.46 27.16 -22.26
N LEU A 74 8.58 27.71 -21.43
CA LEU A 74 7.32 28.31 -21.84
C LEU A 74 7.43 29.82 -21.72
N PHE A 75 6.85 30.53 -22.67
CA PHE A 75 6.82 31.98 -22.73
C PHE A 75 5.39 32.46 -22.91
N THR A 76 5.11 33.68 -22.50
CA THR A 76 3.79 34.29 -22.66
C THR A 76 3.91 35.74 -23.15
N THR A 77 2.82 36.27 -23.71
CA THR A 77 2.75 37.69 -24.08
C THR A 77 2.84 38.57 -22.84
N ASP A 78 3.49 39.73 -22.94
CA ASP A 78 3.56 40.73 -21.87
C ASP A 78 2.21 41.43 -21.60
N VAL A 79 1.27 41.29 -22.53
CA VAL A 79 -0.10 41.80 -22.42
C VAL A 79 -1.12 40.67 -22.53
N THR A 80 -2.25 40.85 -21.84
CA THR A 80 -3.43 40.00 -22.01
C THR A 80 -4.28 40.56 -23.16
N LEU A 81 -4.63 39.71 -24.12
CA LEU A 81 -5.36 40.12 -25.31
C LEU A 81 -6.85 40.38 -25.01
N PRO A 82 -7.54 41.19 -25.85
CA PRO A 82 -8.95 41.50 -25.68
C PRO A 82 -9.84 40.26 -25.53
N ALA A 83 -10.92 40.40 -24.76
CA ALA A 83 -11.82 39.30 -24.50
C ALA A 83 -12.56 38.85 -25.77
N THR A 84 -12.62 37.53 -25.97
CA THR A 84 -13.27 36.90 -27.13
C THR A 84 -14.02 35.64 -26.70
N ASN A 85 -14.88 35.13 -27.59
CA ASN A 85 -15.56 33.86 -27.41
C ASN A 85 -14.58 32.69 -27.61
N TRP A 86 -14.83 31.55 -26.98
CA TRP A 86 -14.01 30.35 -27.19
C TRP A 86 -14.26 29.76 -28.58
N ASN A 87 -15.54 29.64 -28.94
CA ASN A 87 -16.01 29.35 -30.29
C ASN A 87 -16.11 30.67 -31.11
N ASP A 88 -16.89 30.67 -32.18
CA ASP A 88 -17.14 31.83 -33.02
C ASP A 88 -18.27 32.76 -32.49
N GLY A 89 -18.76 32.53 -31.27
CA GLY A 89 -19.88 33.27 -30.67
C GLY A 89 -21.24 32.60 -30.83
N MET A 90 -21.32 31.41 -31.45
CA MET A 90 -22.56 30.65 -31.57
C MET A 90 -23.14 30.24 -30.20
N THR A 91 -24.44 30.45 -30.01
CA THR A 91 -25.19 30.11 -28.78
C THR A 91 -26.11 28.90 -28.94
N THR A 92 -26.30 28.41 -30.17
CA THR A 92 -27.23 27.30 -30.47
C THR A 92 -26.52 25.96 -30.34
N THR A 93 -26.92 25.18 -29.32
CA THR A 93 -26.26 23.91 -28.94
C THR A 93 -26.40 22.80 -29.97
N SER A 94 -27.46 22.80 -30.78
CA SER A 94 -27.73 21.80 -31.82
C SER A 94 -26.66 21.71 -32.90
N TYR A 95 -25.82 22.74 -33.01
CA TYR A 95 -24.82 22.86 -34.08
C TYR A 95 -23.40 22.92 -33.56
N MET A 96 -23.18 22.87 -32.25
CA MET A 96 -21.82 22.90 -31.71
C MET A 96 -21.17 21.53 -31.88
N SER A 97 -19.94 21.48 -32.38
CA SER A 97 -19.17 20.24 -32.42
C SER A 97 -18.40 20.02 -31.11
N LEU A 98 -18.14 18.75 -30.79
CA LEU A 98 -17.18 18.37 -29.76
C LEU A 98 -15.89 17.96 -30.49
N THR A 99 -14.79 18.64 -30.17
CA THR A 99 -13.48 18.46 -30.82
C THR A 99 -12.58 17.48 -30.08
N ASN A 100 -12.92 17.17 -28.82
CA ASN A 100 -12.23 16.23 -27.95
C ASN A 100 -10.80 16.65 -27.62
N VAL A 101 -10.51 17.95 -27.71
CA VAL A 101 -9.25 18.50 -27.23
C VAL A 101 -9.21 18.47 -25.72
N ARG A 102 -8.08 18.03 -25.17
CA ARG A 102 -8.02 17.51 -23.79
C ARG A 102 -7.30 18.46 -22.84
N SER A 103 -7.52 18.27 -21.54
CA SER A 103 -6.94 19.13 -20.50
C SER A 103 -5.45 18.88 -20.24
N GLY A 104 -5.00 17.64 -20.38
CA GLY A 104 -3.61 17.24 -20.15
C GLY A 104 -2.69 17.38 -21.37
N VAL A 105 -3.23 17.58 -22.58
CA VAL A 105 -2.45 17.67 -23.82
C VAL A 105 -1.82 19.07 -23.96
N LEU A 106 -0.68 19.16 -24.65
CA LEU A 106 -0.01 20.43 -24.97
C LEU A 106 -0.98 21.39 -25.67
N GLY A 107 -1.01 22.66 -25.26
CA GLY A 107 -1.91 23.64 -25.85
C GLY A 107 -1.63 23.89 -27.33
N VAL A 108 -0.40 23.67 -27.80
CA VAL A 108 -0.05 23.74 -29.24
C VAL A 108 -0.81 22.67 -30.04
N THR A 109 -0.89 21.45 -29.53
CA THR A 109 -1.63 20.35 -30.15
C THR A 109 -3.13 20.65 -30.15
N ASN A 110 -3.68 21.07 -29.00
CA ASN A 110 -5.07 21.47 -28.90
C ASN A 110 -5.41 22.61 -29.87
N THR A 111 -4.58 23.66 -29.90
CA THR A 111 -4.76 24.81 -30.78
C THR A 111 -4.75 24.35 -32.24
N SER A 112 -3.79 23.52 -32.65
CA SER A 112 -3.75 22.97 -34.02
C SER A 112 -5.01 22.15 -34.37
N LEU A 113 -5.48 21.29 -33.47
CA LEU A 113 -6.73 20.53 -33.66
C LEU A 113 -7.92 21.47 -33.80
N LEU A 114 -8.04 22.48 -32.94
CA LEU A 114 -9.12 23.48 -32.95
C LEU A 114 -9.14 24.33 -34.22
N LEU A 115 -8.00 24.59 -34.86
CA LEU A 115 -7.93 25.31 -36.14
C LEU A 115 -8.40 24.46 -37.33
N THR A 116 -8.27 23.14 -37.22
CA THR A 116 -8.70 22.20 -38.26
C THR A 116 -10.11 21.66 -38.05
N ALA A 117 -10.65 21.81 -36.83
CA ALA A 117 -11.99 21.39 -36.47
C ALA A 117 -13.03 22.48 -36.81
N ASP A 118 -14.20 22.04 -37.29
CA ASP A 118 -15.34 22.92 -37.51
C ASP A 118 -16.01 23.26 -36.18
N ALA A 119 -16.02 24.53 -35.78
CA ALA A 119 -16.72 24.96 -34.56
C ALA A 119 -18.24 24.71 -34.63
N ASN A 120 -18.87 24.71 -35.83
CA ASN A 120 -20.33 24.57 -35.97
C ASN A 120 -20.81 23.74 -37.18
N THR A 121 -21.65 22.74 -36.94
CA THR A 121 -22.12 21.74 -37.93
C THR A 121 -23.16 22.22 -38.96
N LEU A 122 -23.72 23.43 -38.85
CA LEU A 122 -24.79 23.94 -39.74
C LEU A 122 -24.28 24.51 -41.07
N ASN A 123 -23.00 24.90 -41.12
CA ASN A 123 -22.37 25.58 -42.26
C ASN A 123 -21.08 24.81 -42.57
N SER A 124 -21.17 23.84 -43.49
CA SER A 124 -20.02 23.02 -43.90
C SER A 124 -18.83 23.89 -44.35
N GLY A 125 -17.74 23.86 -43.58
CA GLY A 125 -16.50 24.61 -43.80
C GLY A 125 -15.63 24.68 -42.53
N VAL A 126 -14.37 25.13 -42.63
CA VAL A 126 -13.54 25.35 -41.42
C VAL A 126 -14.01 26.62 -40.73
N GLN A 127 -14.76 26.50 -39.64
CA GLN A 127 -15.10 27.61 -38.76
C GLN A 127 -14.19 27.59 -37.54
N PRO A 128 -13.22 28.52 -37.44
CA PRO A 128 -12.19 28.43 -36.43
C PRO A 128 -12.72 28.76 -35.04
N HIS A 129 -12.14 28.09 -34.05
CA HIS A 129 -12.31 28.44 -32.64
C HIS A 129 -11.62 29.77 -32.36
N ARG A 130 -12.39 30.83 -32.11
CA ARG A 130 -11.91 32.22 -32.12
C ARG A 130 -10.82 32.49 -31.08
N ALA A 131 -10.88 31.88 -29.90
CA ALA A 131 -9.82 32.02 -28.90
C ALA A 131 -8.51 31.35 -29.34
N ALA A 132 -8.58 30.17 -29.96
CA ALA A 132 -7.41 29.46 -30.50
C ALA A 132 -6.81 30.19 -31.70
N GLU A 133 -7.66 30.66 -32.62
CA GLU A 133 -7.29 31.48 -33.77
C GLU A 133 -6.59 32.78 -33.37
N THR A 134 -7.08 33.43 -32.30
CA THR A 134 -6.47 34.67 -31.78
C THR A 134 -5.00 34.46 -31.42
N CYS A 135 -4.65 33.31 -30.83
CA CYS A 135 -3.25 32.98 -30.55
C CYS A 135 -2.50 32.49 -31.79
N ALA A 136 -3.08 31.60 -32.59
CA ALA A 136 -2.41 31.03 -33.76
C ALA A 136 -2.04 32.06 -34.83
N ASN A 137 -2.81 33.13 -34.96
CA ASN A 137 -2.56 34.22 -35.90
C ASN A 137 -1.75 35.37 -35.28
N LEU A 138 -1.35 35.27 -34.01
CA LEU A 138 -0.62 36.32 -33.33
C LEU A 138 0.82 36.36 -33.83
N THR A 139 1.26 37.53 -34.28
CA THR A 139 2.69 37.85 -34.37
C THR A 139 3.01 38.82 -33.25
N HIS A 140 3.78 38.35 -32.26
CA HIS A 140 4.16 39.15 -31.09
C HIS A 140 5.61 38.90 -30.71
N GLY A 141 6.35 39.99 -30.47
CA GLY A 141 7.77 39.94 -30.13
C GLY A 141 8.64 39.21 -31.13
N GLY A 142 8.33 39.31 -32.43
CA GLY A 142 9.09 38.65 -33.50
C GLY A 142 8.79 37.15 -33.68
N PHE A 143 7.78 36.61 -32.99
CA PHE A 143 7.38 35.21 -33.09
C PHE A 143 5.93 35.07 -33.56
N ASP A 144 5.65 34.01 -34.32
CA ASP A 144 4.37 33.68 -34.95
C ASP A 144 3.87 32.25 -34.60
N ASP A 145 4.53 31.59 -33.66
CA ASP A 145 4.26 30.22 -33.20
C ASP A 145 3.46 30.19 -31.88
N TRP A 146 2.58 31.17 -31.69
CA TRP A 146 1.77 31.32 -30.48
C TRP A 146 0.58 30.37 -30.46
N HIS A 147 0.25 29.85 -29.28
CA HIS A 147 -0.90 28.98 -29.07
C HIS A 147 -1.70 29.33 -27.82
N LEU A 148 -2.95 28.89 -27.79
CA LEU A 148 -3.80 29.04 -26.62
C LEU A 148 -3.41 27.98 -25.58
N PRO A 149 -3.03 28.36 -24.34
CA PRO A 149 -2.53 27.42 -23.35
C PRO A 149 -3.57 26.35 -23.05
N SER A 150 -3.15 25.10 -22.88
CA SER A 150 -4.03 24.10 -22.28
C SER A 150 -4.33 24.44 -20.81
N ALA A 151 -5.33 23.78 -20.24
CA ALA A 151 -5.63 23.82 -18.82
C ALA A 151 -4.38 23.60 -17.94
N LEU A 152 -3.51 22.69 -18.34
CA LEU A 152 -2.27 22.38 -17.62
C LEU A 152 -1.18 23.45 -17.85
N GLU A 153 -1.02 24.00 -19.06
CA GLU A 153 -0.07 25.12 -19.30
C GLU A 153 -0.50 26.40 -18.56
N ALA A 154 -1.80 26.66 -18.50
CA ALA A 154 -2.35 27.83 -17.81
C ALA A 154 -2.00 27.83 -16.31
N GLN A 155 -1.81 26.66 -15.69
CA GLN A 155 -1.38 26.58 -14.29
C GLN A 155 -0.01 27.23 -14.05
N ILE A 156 0.88 27.21 -15.04
CA ILE A 156 2.20 27.83 -14.94
C ILE A 156 2.06 29.36 -14.78
N LEU A 157 1.02 29.98 -15.38
CA LEU A 157 0.69 31.40 -15.16
C LEU A 157 0.37 31.68 -13.69
N HIS A 158 -0.44 30.83 -13.04
CA HIS A 158 -0.77 31.01 -11.63
C HIS A 158 0.44 30.81 -10.72
N LEU A 159 1.21 29.74 -10.95
CA LEU A 159 2.40 29.42 -10.15
C LEU A 159 3.43 30.54 -10.16
N ASN A 160 3.57 31.20 -11.32
CA ASN A 160 4.56 32.23 -11.54
C ASN A 160 3.99 33.66 -11.51
N ALA A 161 2.71 33.83 -11.14
CA ALA A 161 1.98 35.10 -11.14
C ALA A 161 2.71 36.24 -10.39
N ALA A 162 3.43 35.91 -9.30
CA ALA A 162 4.19 36.89 -8.53
C ALA A 162 5.42 37.46 -9.26
N ARG A 163 5.86 36.82 -10.34
CA ARG A 163 7.09 37.16 -11.08
C ARG A 163 6.83 37.61 -12.52
N ILE A 164 5.63 37.38 -13.05
CA ILE A 164 5.24 37.78 -14.41
C ILE A 164 4.40 39.07 -14.37
N PRO A 165 4.56 40.00 -15.34
CA PRO A 165 3.89 41.30 -15.35
C PRO A 165 2.45 41.28 -15.93
N VAL A 166 1.85 40.10 -16.14
CA VAL A 166 0.50 39.97 -16.73
C VAL A 166 -0.61 40.27 -15.71
N SER A 167 -1.69 40.88 -16.17
CA SER A 167 -2.81 41.28 -15.29
C SER A 167 -3.61 40.06 -14.81
N PRO A 168 -3.94 39.97 -13.51
CA PRO A 168 -4.79 38.90 -12.99
C PRO A 168 -6.18 38.93 -13.63
N GLY A 169 -6.68 37.77 -14.03
CA GLY A 169 -8.01 37.62 -14.65
C GLY A 169 -8.32 36.19 -15.11
N THR A 170 -9.56 35.98 -15.55
CA THR A 170 -10.01 34.70 -16.10
C THR A 170 -9.74 34.65 -17.61
N ILE A 171 -8.92 33.70 -18.03
CA ILE A 171 -8.55 33.50 -19.43
C ILE A 171 -9.20 32.24 -20.02
N TRP A 172 -9.36 32.20 -21.34
CA TRP A 172 -9.65 30.96 -22.03
C TRP A 172 -8.44 30.03 -22.03
N THR A 173 -8.69 28.72 -21.97
CA THR A 173 -7.71 27.67 -22.27
C THR A 173 -8.13 26.95 -23.54
N SER A 174 -7.23 26.21 -24.17
CA SER A 174 -7.53 25.36 -25.33
C SER A 174 -8.20 24.04 -24.95
N SER A 175 -8.50 23.81 -23.67
CA SER A 175 -9.08 22.56 -23.17
C SER A 175 -10.61 22.61 -23.17
N GLU A 176 -11.22 21.62 -23.81
CA GLU A 176 -12.66 21.52 -23.98
C GLU A 176 -13.27 20.73 -22.81
N TYR A 177 -14.45 21.13 -22.33
CA TYR A 177 -15.17 20.44 -21.25
C TYR A 177 -16.31 19.59 -21.79
N SER A 178 -17.10 20.16 -22.70
CA SER A 178 -18.24 19.50 -23.32
C SER A 178 -18.54 20.15 -24.66
N GLN A 179 -19.60 19.67 -25.32
CA GLN A 179 -20.08 20.25 -26.57
C GLN A 179 -20.33 21.76 -26.42
N THR A 180 -20.81 22.22 -25.25
CA THR A 180 -21.25 23.61 -25.03
C THR A 180 -20.31 24.44 -24.15
N ALA A 181 -19.35 23.81 -23.47
CA ALA A 181 -18.46 24.48 -22.52
C ALA A 181 -16.99 24.14 -22.75
N ALA A 182 -16.12 25.09 -22.41
CA ALA A 182 -14.67 24.93 -22.38
C ALA A 182 -14.13 25.38 -21.01
N TYR A 183 -12.91 24.97 -20.70
CA TYR A 183 -12.28 25.38 -19.45
C TYR A 183 -11.76 26.81 -19.52
N ALA A 184 -12.22 27.64 -18.59
CA ALA A 184 -11.66 28.95 -18.30
C ALA A 184 -10.79 28.85 -17.04
N PHE A 185 -9.64 29.53 -17.05
CA PHE A 185 -8.65 29.49 -15.99
C PHE A 185 -8.53 30.84 -15.30
N ASP A 186 -8.67 30.86 -13.99
CA ASP A 186 -8.45 32.06 -13.18
C ASP A 186 -6.98 32.14 -12.76
N THR A 187 -6.25 33.08 -13.37
CA THR A 187 -4.80 33.24 -13.14
C THR A 187 -4.46 33.68 -11.72
N ALA A 188 -5.40 34.30 -10.99
CA ALA A 188 -5.18 34.76 -9.61
C ALA A 188 -5.31 33.61 -8.59
N THR A 189 -6.28 32.73 -8.80
CA THR A 189 -6.65 31.68 -7.84
C THR A 189 -6.20 30.28 -8.26
N GLY A 190 -5.82 30.09 -9.52
CA GLY A 190 -5.49 28.78 -10.09
C GLY A 190 -6.71 27.90 -10.36
N ALA A 191 -7.92 28.46 -10.27
CA ALA A 191 -9.16 27.71 -10.43
C ALA A 191 -9.49 27.45 -11.91
N LEU A 192 -9.84 26.21 -12.23
CA LEU A 192 -10.44 25.83 -13.50
C LEU A 192 -11.97 25.77 -13.37
N ALA A 193 -12.68 26.38 -14.31
CA ALA A 193 -14.14 26.36 -14.35
C ALA A 193 -14.66 26.07 -15.76
N ALA A 194 -15.58 25.10 -15.86
CA ALA A 194 -16.34 24.87 -17.08
C ALA A 194 -17.21 26.09 -17.38
N THR A 195 -17.00 26.73 -18.53
CA THR A 195 -17.66 27.97 -18.92
C THR A 195 -18.22 27.83 -20.33
N THR A 196 -19.44 28.35 -20.56
CA THR A 196 -20.09 28.32 -21.88
C THR A 196 -19.20 28.96 -22.95
N LYS A 197 -18.95 28.24 -24.05
CA LYS A 197 -18.01 28.63 -25.12
C LYS A 197 -18.35 29.98 -25.77
N SER A 198 -19.63 30.35 -25.78
CA SER A 198 -20.12 31.61 -26.34
C SER A 198 -19.94 32.82 -25.41
N THR A 199 -19.38 32.67 -24.21
CA THR A 199 -19.08 33.81 -23.33
C THR A 199 -17.74 34.43 -23.70
N THR A 200 -17.56 35.72 -23.39
CA THR A 200 -16.28 36.40 -23.65
C THR A 200 -15.34 36.27 -22.45
N ARG A 201 -14.13 35.77 -22.67
CA ARG A 201 -13.03 35.77 -21.69
C ARG A 201 -11.76 36.31 -22.33
N ALA A 202 -10.86 36.81 -21.49
CA ALA A 202 -9.56 37.27 -21.93
C ALA A 202 -8.73 36.12 -22.54
N VAL A 203 -7.76 36.46 -23.40
CA VAL A 203 -6.88 35.47 -24.02
C VAL A 203 -5.44 35.80 -23.64
N GLN A 204 -4.73 34.81 -23.12
CA GLN A 204 -3.31 34.89 -22.83
C GLN A 204 -2.62 33.82 -23.66
N CYS A 205 -1.83 34.23 -24.65
CA CYS A 205 -1.16 33.29 -25.53
C CYS A 205 0.18 32.86 -24.93
N VAL A 206 0.56 31.62 -25.20
CA VAL A 206 1.85 31.06 -24.79
C VAL A 206 2.58 30.48 -25.99
N ARG A 207 3.88 30.28 -25.87
CA ARG A 207 4.70 29.58 -26.86
C ARG A 207 5.78 28.74 -26.18
N SER A 208 6.14 27.63 -26.82
CA SER A 208 7.26 26.80 -26.37
C SER A 208 8.58 27.30 -26.95
N GLY A 209 9.64 27.24 -26.16
CA GLY A 209 11.02 27.43 -26.63
C GLY A 209 11.46 26.29 -27.54
N THR A 210 12.67 26.42 -28.09
CA THR A 210 13.21 25.42 -29.02
C THR A 210 14.12 24.42 -28.32
N VAL A 211 14.68 24.78 -27.15
CA VAL A 211 15.65 23.97 -26.41
C VAL A 211 14.97 23.09 -25.36
N PRO A 212 15.20 21.76 -25.37
CA PRO A 212 14.82 20.87 -24.28
C PRO A 212 15.49 21.28 -22.96
N ILE A 213 14.70 21.32 -21.90
CA ILE A 213 15.16 21.51 -20.53
C ILE A 213 15.87 20.24 -20.09
N THR A 214 17.14 20.37 -19.71
CA THR A 214 17.87 19.33 -19.01
C THR A 214 17.80 19.58 -17.51
N PRO A 215 17.59 18.53 -16.68
CA PRO A 215 17.56 18.70 -15.24
C PRO A 215 18.95 19.13 -14.73
N SER A 216 19.00 20.22 -13.97
CA SER A 216 20.23 20.73 -13.35
C SER A 216 20.83 19.75 -12.33
N THR A 217 19.99 18.95 -11.68
CA THR A 217 20.35 17.93 -10.69
C THR A 217 19.54 16.67 -10.97
N SER A 218 20.21 15.53 -11.14
CA SER A 218 19.52 14.24 -11.34
C SER A 218 18.78 13.85 -10.05
N CYS A 219 17.58 13.28 -10.19
CA CYS A 219 16.84 12.72 -9.07
C CYS A 219 17.47 11.42 -8.53
N GLU A 220 18.42 10.84 -9.26
CA GLU A 220 19.17 9.66 -8.82
C GLU A 220 20.25 10.01 -7.77
N THR A 221 20.58 11.30 -7.60
CA THR A 221 21.68 11.74 -6.72
C THR A 221 21.22 12.27 -5.36
N VAL A 222 19.91 12.43 -5.15
CA VAL A 222 19.37 12.91 -3.87
C VAL A 222 19.14 11.74 -2.93
N THR A 223 19.38 11.90 -1.63
CA THR A 223 19.34 10.80 -0.66
C THR A 223 18.42 11.08 0.53
N GLY A 224 18.22 12.34 0.89
CA GLY A 224 17.37 12.77 2.00
C GLY A 224 15.93 13.02 1.57
N ILE A 225 14.97 12.53 2.36
CA ILE A 225 13.56 12.88 2.19
C ILE A 225 13.41 14.40 2.29
N GLY A 226 12.75 15.02 1.31
CA GLY A 226 12.63 16.46 1.18
C GLY A 226 13.70 17.12 0.29
N ASP A 227 14.76 16.40 -0.08
CA ASP A 227 15.75 16.88 -1.04
C ASP A 227 15.09 17.18 -2.40
N THR A 228 15.53 18.26 -3.04
CA THR A 228 15.02 18.68 -4.34
C THR A 228 15.95 18.29 -5.48
N CYS A 229 15.39 17.83 -6.59
CA CYS A 229 16.10 17.51 -7.83
C CYS A 229 15.40 18.16 -9.04
N GLY A 230 15.83 17.78 -10.25
CA GLY A 230 15.40 18.41 -11.50
C GLY A 230 16.01 19.81 -11.60
N ASN A 231 15.15 20.82 -11.61
CA ASN A 231 15.55 22.23 -11.55
C ASN A 231 15.22 22.88 -10.20
N GLY A 232 15.29 22.07 -9.13
CA GLY A 232 14.92 22.46 -7.76
C GLY A 232 13.40 22.39 -7.52
N THR A 233 12.68 21.70 -8.39
CA THR A 233 11.22 21.73 -8.49
C THR A 233 10.57 20.38 -8.19
N VAL A 234 11.35 19.29 -8.21
CA VAL A 234 10.95 17.93 -7.86
C VAL A 234 11.46 17.60 -6.47
N VAL A 235 10.68 16.91 -5.64
CA VAL A 235 11.08 16.52 -4.28
C VAL A 235 11.11 15.01 -4.12
N TYR A 236 12.14 14.49 -3.47
CA TYR A 236 12.20 13.09 -3.04
C TYR A 236 11.29 12.86 -1.83
N ALA A 237 10.26 12.04 -1.99
CA ALA A 237 9.26 11.72 -0.99
C ALA A 237 9.63 10.51 -0.10
N GLY A 238 10.75 9.85 -0.38
CA GLY A 238 11.15 8.59 0.27
C GLY A 238 10.93 7.36 -0.63
N PRO A 239 11.21 6.15 -0.14
CA PRO A 239 10.96 4.95 -0.90
C PRO A 239 9.46 4.76 -1.13
N ALA A 240 9.07 4.53 -2.39
CA ALA A 240 7.78 3.98 -2.75
C ALA A 240 7.61 2.61 -2.06
N LEU A 241 6.36 2.17 -1.94
CA LEU A 241 6.13 0.81 -1.42
C LEU A 241 6.82 -0.22 -2.32
N SER A 242 6.89 -0.04 -3.64
CA SER A 242 7.61 -0.94 -4.55
C SER A 242 9.13 -1.00 -4.35
N GLY A 243 9.72 -0.16 -3.50
CA GLY A 243 11.16 -0.14 -3.29
C GLY A 243 11.93 0.60 -4.34
N GLU A 244 11.28 1.56 -4.98
CA GLU A 244 11.88 2.55 -5.85
C GLU A 244 11.83 3.90 -5.13
N GLY A 245 12.69 4.86 -5.48
CA GLY A 245 12.55 6.21 -4.96
C GLY A 245 11.26 6.84 -5.47
N LEU A 246 10.40 7.34 -4.59
CA LEU A 246 9.18 8.08 -4.95
C LEU A 246 9.47 9.57 -4.96
N PHE A 247 9.14 10.24 -6.05
CA PHE A 247 9.30 11.69 -6.19
C PHE A 247 7.95 12.33 -6.46
N THR A 248 7.78 13.58 -6.04
CA THR A 248 6.50 14.30 -6.19
C THR A 248 6.71 15.74 -6.63
N THR A 249 5.65 16.35 -7.16
CA THR A 249 5.59 17.79 -7.44
C THR A 249 5.57 18.60 -6.14
N VAL A 250 6.22 19.77 -6.11
CA VAL A 250 6.28 20.66 -4.91
C VAL A 250 4.99 21.42 -4.61
N PHE A 251 3.98 21.35 -5.48
CA PHE A 251 2.71 22.03 -5.31
C PHE A 251 1.55 21.12 -5.72
N PRO A 252 0.36 21.33 -5.12
CA PRO A 252 -0.86 20.75 -5.65
C PRO A 252 -1.12 21.32 -7.05
N LEU A 253 -1.36 20.44 -8.00
CA LEU A 253 -1.88 20.78 -9.31
C LEU A 253 -3.37 21.17 -9.19
N PRO A 254 -3.97 21.81 -10.22
CA PRO A 254 -5.33 22.31 -10.19
C PRO A 254 -6.34 21.26 -9.78
N ALA A 255 -7.47 21.75 -9.24
CA ALA A 255 -8.59 20.89 -8.97
C ALA A 255 -9.25 20.46 -10.29
N VAL A 256 -9.23 19.16 -10.59
CA VAL A 256 -9.88 18.57 -11.76
C VAL A 256 -10.83 17.45 -11.34
N THR A 257 -11.78 17.12 -12.20
CA THR A 257 -12.63 15.94 -12.01
C THR A 257 -11.83 14.68 -12.32
N TRP A 258 -12.24 13.56 -11.75
CA TRP A 258 -11.60 12.27 -12.01
C TRP A 258 -11.98 11.72 -13.40
N ASN A 259 -13.23 11.92 -13.84
CA ASN A 259 -13.84 11.36 -15.07
C ASN A 259 -14.32 12.40 -16.10
N ASN A 260 -13.48 13.36 -16.49
CA ASN A 260 -13.83 14.40 -17.48
C ASN A 260 -15.14 15.19 -17.21
N GLY A 261 -15.60 15.21 -15.96
CA GLY A 261 -16.77 15.97 -15.54
C GLY A 261 -18.12 15.35 -15.88
N LEU A 262 -18.14 14.06 -16.28
CA LEU A 262 -19.38 13.33 -16.52
C LEU A 262 -20.15 13.14 -15.21
N THR A 263 -21.39 13.61 -15.20
CA THR A 263 -22.33 13.49 -14.08
C THR A 263 -23.44 12.47 -14.31
N THR A 264 -23.58 11.97 -15.55
CA THR A 264 -24.67 11.08 -15.95
C THR A 264 -24.22 9.63 -15.89
N THR A 265 -24.75 8.88 -14.93
CA THR A 265 -24.28 7.52 -14.60
C THR A 265 -24.48 6.49 -15.71
N SER A 266 -25.50 6.65 -16.56
CA SER A 266 -25.77 5.76 -17.70
C SER A 266 -24.66 5.76 -18.74
N TYR A 267 -23.81 6.78 -18.72
CA TYR A 267 -22.74 6.99 -19.68
C TYR A 267 -21.38 6.68 -19.09
N MET A 268 -21.25 6.47 -17.78
CA MET A 268 -19.94 6.25 -17.16
C MET A 268 -19.53 4.79 -17.24
N GLU A 269 -18.32 4.50 -17.70
CA GLU A 269 -17.77 3.14 -17.65
C GLU A 269 -17.07 2.86 -16.31
N LEU A 270 -17.23 1.61 -15.83
CA LEU A 270 -16.41 1.09 -14.75
C LEU A 270 -15.12 0.53 -15.36
N THR A 271 -13.98 1.07 -14.94
CA THR A 271 -12.69 0.70 -15.53
C THR A 271 -12.07 -0.55 -14.90
N ASN A 272 -12.40 -0.79 -13.63
CA ASN A 272 -11.75 -1.77 -12.74
C ASN A 272 -10.27 -1.51 -12.52
N VAL A 273 -9.81 -0.28 -12.77
CA VAL A 273 -8.45 0.16 -12.45
C VAL A 273 -8.42 0.58 -10.98
N GLN A 274 -8.03 -0.35 -10.11
CA GLN A 274 -8.27 -0.22 -8.67
C GLN A 274 -7.05 -0.48 -7.78
N SER A 275 -5.87 -0.79 -8.34
CA SER A 275 -4.70 -1.15 -7.51
C SER A 275 -4.44 -0.05 -6.47
N GLY A 276 -4.29 -0.48 -5.21
CA GLY A 276 -4.02 0.42 -4.10
C GLY A 276 -2.57 0.92 -4.07
N VAL A 277 -1.67 0.27 -4.81
CA VAL A 277 -0.21 0.43 -4.67
C VAL A 277 0.52 0.77 -5.96
N ASN A 278 -0.06 0.50 -7.13
CA ASN A 278 0.58 0.74 -8.42
C ASN A 278 -0.09 1.89 -9.18
N GLY A 279 0.23 3.13 -8.81
CA GLY A 279 -0.31 4.32 -9.45
C GLY A 279 0.11 4.46 -10.91
N GLU A 280 1.31 3.99 -11.25
CA GLU A 280 1.84 4.05 -12.62
C GLU A 280 0.99 3.19 -13.56
N ALA A 281 0.81 1.90 -13.22
CA ALA A 281 -0.04 1.00 -14.02
C ALA A 281 -1.50 1.48 -14.08
N ASN A 282 -2.02 2.00 -12.96
CA ASN A 282 -3.36 2.57 -12.94
C ASN A 282 -3.48 3.78 -13.88
N THR A 283 -2.51 4.69 -13.82
CA THR A 283 -2.51 5.91 -14.62
C THR A 283 -2.40 5.59 -16.10
N ALA A 284 -1.47 4.71 -16.49
CA ALA A 284 -1.33 4.27 -17.87
C ALA A 284 -2.63 3.65 -18.41
N ALA A 285 -3.30 2.81 -17.62
CA ALA A 285 -4.58 2.22 -17.99
C ALA A 285 -5.71 3.27 -18.12
N LEU A 286 -5.77 4.24 -17.20
CA LEU A 286 -6.79 5.29 -17.18
C LEU A 286 -6.57 6.39 -18.22
N ALA A 287 -5.31 6.68 -18.58
CA ALA A 287 -4.97 7.72 -19.54
C ALA A 287 -5.42 7.37 -20.96
N VAL A 288 -5.52 6.08 -21.30
CA VAL A 288 -5.93 5.61 -22.63
C VAL A 288 -7.37 5.08 -22.69
N ARG A 289 -8.00 4.83 -21.54
CA ARG A 289 -9.37 4.28 -21.47
C ARG A 289 -10.41 5.40 -21.55
N ASP A 290 -11.49 5.12 -22.26
CA ASP A 290 -12.64 6.02 -22.36
C ASP A 290 -13.45 6.01 -21.05
N ALA A 291 -13.78 7.20 -20.55
CA ALA A 291 -14.58 7.39 -19.36
C ALA A 291 -16.10 7.36 -19.65
N ASP A 292 -16.49 7.40 -20.93
CA ASP A 292 -17.87 7.35 -21.43
C ASP A 292 -18.17 6.08 -22.24
N SER A 293 -19.39 5.52 -22.13
CA SER A 293 -19.91 4.36 -22.86
C SER A 293 -20.67 4.70 -24.16
N LEU A 294 -21.01 5.97 -24.41
CA LEU A 294 -21.78 6.40 -25.58
C LEU A 294 -20.95 6.70 -26.83
N ASN A 295 -19.76 7.26 -26.66
CA ASN A 295 -18.93 7.76 -27.76
C ASN A 295 -17.51 7.20 -27.65
N GLY A 296 -17.32 5.95 -28.06
CA GLY A 296 -16.03 5.28 -27.98
C GLY A 296 -14.86 6.10 -28.55
N GLY A 297 -13.80 6.26 -27.76
CA GLY A 297 -12.53 6.89 -28.13
C GLY A 297 -12.37 8.35 -27.72
N THR A 298 -13.22 8.87 -26.83
CA THR A 298 -13.51 10.32 -26.84
C THR A 298 -13.24 11.06 -25.53
N GLN A 299 -13.16 10.41 -24.35
CA GLN A 299 -12.91 11.11 -23.08
C GLN A 299 -12.04 10.32 -22.10
N SER A 300 -10.73 10.62 -22.04
CA SER A 300 -9.85 10.01 -21.02
C SER A 300 -10.15 10.50 -19.60
N HIS A 301 -9.74 9.70 -18.60
CA HIS A 301 -9.83 10.07 -17.20
C HIS A 301 -8.91 11.26 -16.88
N SER A 302 -9.50 12.46 -16.74
CA SER A 302 -8.74 13.72 -16.70
C SER A 302 -7.67 13.77 -15.62
N ALA A 303 -7.92 13.20 -14.43
CA ALA A 303 -6.92 13.19 -13.36
C ALA A 303 -5.67 12.37 -13.72
N ALA A 304 -5.85 11.19 -14.35
CA ALA A 304 -4.76 10.34 -14.79
C ALA A 304 -4.03 10.95 -15.98
N GLU A 305 -4.78 11.42 -16.98
CA GLU A 305 -4.23 12.08 -18.17
C GLU A 305 -3.37 13.31 -17.82
N TYR A 306 -3.78 14.07 -16.80
CA TYR A 306 -3.06 15.26 -16.37
C TYR A 306 -1.66 14.91 -15.84
N CYS A 307 -1.52 13.81 -15.10
CA CYS A 307 -0.23 13.36 -14.63
C CYS A 307 0.59 12.69 -15.74
N GLU A 308 -0.01 11.83 -16.54
CA GLU A 308 0.65 11.12 -17.65
C GLU A 308 1.33 12.06 -18.64
N ASN A 309 0.69 13.20 -18.95
CA ASN A 309 1.23 14.17 -19.92
C ASN A 309 2.08 15.28 -19.28
N LEU A 310 2.29 15.25 -17.97
CA LEU A 310 3.09 16.25 -17.28
C LEU A 310 4.56 16.05 -17.66
N SER A 311 5.20 17.07 -18.24
CA SER A 311 6.66 17.20 -18.17
C SER A 311 7.04 18.28 -17.18
N TYR A 312 7.79 17.90 -16.15
CA TYR A 312 8.11 18.78 -15.03
C TYR A 312 9.48 18.43 -14.44
N GLY A 313 10.32 19.45 -14.21
CA GLY A 313 11.66 19.28 -13.64
C GLY A 313 12.63 18.49 -14.52
N GLY A 314 12.37 18.40 -15.83
CA GLY A 314 13.15 17.62 -16.79
C GLY A 314 12.72 16.15 -16.95
N TYR A 315 11.58 15.75 -16.40
CA TYR A 315 11.05 14.38 -16.45
C TYR A 315 9.63 14.36 -17.02
N SER A 316 9.25 13.26 -17.68
CA SER A 316 7.96 13.07 -18.38
C SER A 316 7.27 11.74 -18.04
N ASP A 317 7.73 11.05 -17.00
CA ASP A 317 7.25 9.76 -16.49
C ASP A 317 6.41 9.95 -15.22
N TRP A 318 5.63 11.02 -15.20
CA TRP A 318 4.76 11.38 -14.08
C TRP A 318 3.45 10.61 -14.16
N TYR A 319 2.92 10.21 -13.01
CA TYR A 319 1.67 9.49 -12.92
C TYR A 319 0.86 9.88 -11.68
N LEU A 320 -0.44 9.57 -11.69
CA LEU A 320 -1.33 9.81 -10.58
C LEU A 320 -1.09 8.73 -9.50
N PRO A 321 -0.75 9.09 -8.26
CA PRO A 321 -0.40 8.09 -7.24
C PRO A 321 -1.59 7.21 -6.89
N ALA A 322 -1.32 5.94 -6.61
CA ALA A 322 -2.27 5.09 -5.92
C ALA A 322 -2.41 5.50 -4.44
N SER A 323 -3.44 4.99 -3.77
CA SER A 323 -3.75 5.34 -2.37
C SER A 323 -2.59 5.09 -1.40
N ALA A 324 -1.75 4.10 -1.66
CA ALA A 324 -0.65 3.74 -0.80
C ALA A 324 0.65 4.52 -1.12
N GLU A 325 0.84 4.97 -2.37
CA GLU A 325 1.96 5.87 -2.73
C GLU A 325 1.76 7.27 -2.14
N ILE A 326 0.53 7.80 -2.18
CA ILE A 326 0.23 9.08 -1.53
C ILE A 326 0.30 8.99 0.01
N HIS A 327 0.14 7.79 0.57
CA HIS A 327 0.39 7.56 2.00
C HIS A 327 1.88 7.70 2.35
N THR A 328 2.80 7.28 1.48
CA THR A 328 4.23 7.56 1.66
C THR A 328 4.49 9.06 1.79
N LEU A 329 3.84 9.88 0.95
CA LEU A 329 3.93 11.35 1.06
C LEU A 329 3.37 11.84 2.41
N PHE A 330 2.28 11.24 2.91
CA PHE A 330 1.72 11.59 4.22
C PHE A 330 2.67 11.26 5.37
N LEU A 331 3.30 10.08 5.39
CA LEU A 331 4.26 9.68 6.42
C LEU A 331 5.43 10.67 6.48
N ASN A 332 5.90 11.12 5.31
CA ASN A 332 7.05 12.00 5.17
C ASN A 332 6.70 13.50 5.13
N ARG A 333 5.41 13.87 5.25
CA ARG A 333 4.91 15.25 5.02
C ARG A 333 5.60 16.34 5.84
N ALA A 334 6.18 16.00 7.00
CA ALA A 334 6.91 16.94 7.84
C ALA A 334 8.20 17.46 7.16
N ALA A 335 8.79 16.66 6.28
CA ALA A 335 9.98 17.01 5.51
C ALA A 335 9.65 17.50 4.09
N LEU A 336 8.39 17.36 3.63
CA LEU A 336 7.98 17.72 2.28
C LEU A 336 7.37 19.13 2.24
N PRO A 337 7.74 19.98 1.26
CA PRO A 337 7.14 21.30 1.08
C PRO A 337 5.75 21.23 0.40
N VAL A 338 4.94 20.22 0.70
CA VAL A 338 3.64 19.97 0.06
C VAL A 338 2.49 20.60 0.83
N LYS A 339 1.50 21.14 0.12
CA LYS A 339 0.26 21.64 0.75
C LYS A 339 -0.63 20.47 1.18
N THR A 340 -1.18 20.54 2.39
CA THR A 340 -2.17 19.58 2.89
C THR A 340 -3.52 19.78 2.24
N GLY A 341 -4.27 18.70 2.02
CA GLY A 341 -5.62 18.72 1.46
C GLY A 341 -6.02 17.34 0.95
N THR A 342 -7.20 17.26 0.34
CA THR A 342 -7.72 16.04 -0.28
C THR A 342 -7.32 15.97 -1.75
N PHE A 343 -6.58 14.92 -2.10
CA PHE A 343 -6.03 14.70 -3.43
C PHE A 343 -6.65 13.50 -4.10
N TRP A 344 -6.81 13.55 -5.43
CA TRP A 344 -7.17 12.34 -6.18
C TRP A 344 -6.08 11.27 -6.09
N THR A 345 -6.51 10.02 -6.08
CA THR A 345 -5.66 8.86 -6.31
C THR A 345 -6.08 8.18 -7.62
N SER A 346 -5.23 7.33 -8.16
CA SER A 346 -5.52 6.56 -9.36
C SER A 346 -6.45 5.36 -9.12
N SER A 347 -6.85 5.11 -7.87
CA SER A 347 -7.69 3.95 -7.53
C SER A 347 -9.17 4.27 -7.73
N GLU A 348 -9.81 3.61 -8.69
CA GLU A 348 -11.26 3.66 -8.86
C GLU A 348 -11.98 2.96 -7.68
N TYR A 349 -13.20 3.37 -7.34
CA TYR A 349 -14.00 2.71 -6.31
C TYR A 349 -15.23 2.01 -6.91
N ASP A 350 -16.03 2.74 -7.68
CA ASP A 350 -17.17 2.19 -8.41
C ASP A 350 -17.40 2.99 -9.70
N GLN A 351 -18.53 2.74 -10.38
CA GLN A 351 -18.87 3.42 -11.62
C GLN A 351 -18.83 4.95 -11.47
N THR A 352 -19.29 5.48 -10.33
CA THR A 352 -19.53 6.91 -10.04
C THR A 352 -18.52 7.56 -9.09
N ASN A 353 -17.76 6.76 -8.34
CA ASN A 353 -16.86 7.24 -7.30
C ASN A 353 -15.42 6.75 -7.51
N ALA A 354 -14.47 7.57 -7.08
CA ALA A 354 -13.05 7.24 -7.03
C ALA A 354 -12.49 7.52 -5.63
N ARG A 355 -11.32 6.95 -5.34
CA ARG A 355 -10.64 7.17 -4.05
C ARG A 355 -9.85 8.47 -4.08
N ALA A 356 -9.94 9.20 -2.99
CA ALA A 356 -9.14 10.37 -2.68
C ALA A 356 -8.42 10.16 -1.34
N TYR A 357 -7.30 10.86 -1.15
CA TYR A 357 -6.50 10.76 0.06
C TYR A 357 -6.24 12.14 0.64
N ASP A 358 -6.50 12.31 1.94
CA ASP A 358 -6.25 13.56 2.64
C ASP A 358 -4.84 13.57 3.26
N LEU A 359 -3.95 14.37 2.69
CA LEU A 359 -2.55 14.49 3.11
C LEU A 359 -2.36 15.20 4.46
N GLY A 360 -3.39 15.85 4.99
CA GLY A 360 -3.33 16.48 6.32
C GLY A 360 -3.65 15.49 7.44
N THR A 361 -4.64 14.63 7.21
CA THR A 361 -5.22 13.73 8.22
C THR A 361 -4.85 12.26 8.03
N GLY A 362 -4.38 11.86 6.84
CA GLY A 362 -4.10 10.46 6.48
C GLY A 362 -5.35 9.65 6.14
N ALA A 363 -6.51 10.29 6.00
CA ALA A 363 -7.78 9.63 5.74
C ALA A 363 -7.99 9.34 4.25
N SER A 364 -8.51 8.16 3.93
CA SER A 364 -9.03 7.84 2.60
C SER A 364 -10.51 8.22 2.50
N ALA A 365 -10.91 8.78 1.37
CA ALA A 365 -12.28 9.19 1.08
C ALA A 365 -12.77 8.58 -0.24
N VAL A 366 -14.07 8.29 -0.32
CA VAL A 366 -14.75 7.91 -1.56
C VAL A 366 -15.50 9.14 -2.04
N ILE A 367 -15.14 9.66 -3.21
CA ILE A 367 -15.65 10.92 -3.73
C ILE A 367 -16.19 10.72 -5.13
N SER A 368 -17.30 11.37 -5.45
CA SER A 368 -17.86 11.38 -6.81
C SER A 368 -16.81 11.83 -7.82
N LYS A 369 -16.64 11.05 -8.89
CA LYS A 369 -15.66 11.32 -9.96
C LYS A 369 -15.88 12.69 -10.61
N ALA A 370 -17.13 13.19 -10.62
CA ALA A 370 -17.49 14.49 -11.16
C ALA A 370 -17.11 15.69 -10.27
N SER A 371 -16.62 15.46 -9.06
CA SER A 371 -16.17 16.53 -8.15
C SER A 371 -14.74 16.94 -8.47
N ALA A 372 -14.42 18.24 -8.47
CA ALA A 372 -13.04 18.67 -8.65
C ALA A 372 -12.20 18.44 -7.38
N ARG A 373 -11.02 17.80 -7.50
CA ARG A 373 -10.01 17.69 -6.44
C ARG A 373 -8.62 17.93 -7.01
N SER A 374 -7.73 18.46 -6.18
CA SER A 374 -6.34 18.73 -6.57
C SER A 374 -5.59 17.43 -6.83
N LEU A 375 -4.52 17.51 -7.63
CA LEU A 375 -3.63 16.39 -7.92
C LEU A 375 -2.25 16.63 -7.30
N LEU A 376 -1.58 15.55 -6.94
CA LEU A 376 -0.13 15.50 -6.80
C LEU A 376 0.30 14.39 -7.74
N CYS A 377 1.14 14.71 -8.73
CA CYS A 377 1.70 13.68 -9.59
C CYS A 377 3.00 13.19 -8.96
N VAL A 378 3.23 11.90 -9.04
CA VAL A 378 4.43 11.25 -8.55
C VAL A 378 5.17 10.58 -9.69
N ARG A 379 6.42 10.23 -9.46
CA ARG A 379 7.21 9.39 -10.36
C ARG A 379 8.09 8.44 -9.56
N ARG A 380 8.47 7.32 -10.15
CA ARG A 380 9.46 6.40 -9.58
C ARG A 380 10.84 6.68 -10.15
N GLY A 381 11.86 6.35 -9.38
CA GLY A 381 13.24 6.37 -9.82
C GLY A 381 14.08 5.41 -8.99
N PRO A 382 15.38 5.27 -9.28
CA PRO A 382 16.28 4.46 -8.46
C PRO A 382 16.18 4.87 -6.98
N VAL A 383 16.18 3.89 -6.07
CA VAL A 383 16.29 4.18 -4.63
C VAL A 383 17.66 4.77 -4.39
N PRO A 384 17.75 5.93 -3.73
CA PRO A 384 19.02 6.42 -3.24
C PRO A 384 19.59 5.42 -2.23
N ALA A 385 20.86 5.02 -2.39
CA ALA A 385 21.49 4.02 -1.51
C ALA A 385 21.21 4.32 -0.03
N GLN A 386 20.31 3.54 0.58
CA GLN A 386 20.16 3.55 2.04
C GLN A 386 21.30 2.74 2.62
N GLU A 387 21.90 3.21 3.72
CA GLU A 387 22.92 2.42 4.40
C GLU A 387 22.30 1.09 4.86
N ASP A 388 22.93 -0.02 4.44
CA ASP A 388 22.58 -1.36 4.87
C ASP A 388 22.74 -1.47 6.41
N ALA A 389 21.63 -1.38 7.14
CA ALA A 389 21.59 -1.71 8.56
C ALA A 389 20.77 -3.00 8.76
N PRO A 390 21.36 -4.18 8.53
CA PRO A 390 20.63 -5.43 8.52
C PRO A 390 20.05 -5.77 9.90
N CYS A 391 18.75 -6.07 9.93
CA CYS A 391 17.95 -6.42 11.10
C CYS A 391 18.25 -7.79 11.70
N ASP A 392 18.95 -8.67 10.96
CA ASP A 392 19.13 -10.08 11.35
C ASP A 392 19.96 -10.25 12.64
N GLY A 393 20.71 -9.22 13.06
CA GLY A 393 21.47 -9.21 14.32
C GLY A 393 20.64 -8.87 15.57
N LEU A 394 19.39 -8.42 15.44
CA LEU A 394 18.57 -7.96 16.58
C LEU A 394 18.06 -9.13 17.42
N THR A 395 18.33 -9.12 18.72
CA THR A 395 17.94 -10.19 19.66
C THR A 395 16.87 -9.77 20.67
N GLY A 396 16.66 -8.46 20.87
CA GLY A 396 15.73 -7.92 21.88
C GLY A 396 14.43 -7.42 21.27
N LEU A 397 13.30 -7.81 21.85
CA LEU A 397 11.97 -7.31 21.47
C LEU A 397 11.95 -5.77 21.45
N GLY A 398 11.34 -5.21 20.40
CA GLY A 398 11.23 -3.76 20.23
C GLY A 398 12.49 -3.06 19.74
N GLN A 399 13.62 -3.76 19.60
CA GLN A 399 14.80 -3.20 18.92
C GLN A 399 14.46 -2.91 17.45
N SER A 400 15.03 -1.83 16.94
CA SER A 400 14.84 -1.42 15.55
C SER A 400 16.16 -1.34 14.77
N CYS A 401 16.03 -1.39 13.45
CA CYS A 401 17.09 -1.37 12.45
C CYS A 401 16.70 -0.45 11.28
N GLY A 402 17.60 -0.24 10.31
CA GLY A 402 17.40 0.74 9.25
C GLY A 402 17.32 2.17 9.81
N ALA A 403 16.36 2.95 9.32
CA ALA A 403 16.07 4.29 9.84
C ALA A 403 15.40 4.31 11.23
N GLY A 404 15.24 3.15 11.89
CA GLY A 404 14.55 2.99 13.17
C GLY A 404 13.11 2.48 13.04
N ASP A 405 12.69 2.15 11.82
CA ASP A 405 11.28 1.91 11.48
C ASP A 405 10.94 0.44 11.15
N VAL A 406 11.94 -0.45 11.17
CA VAL A 406 11.75 -1.91 11.15
C VAL A 406 12.05 -2.44 12.54
N VAL A 407 11.10 -3.15 13.15
CA VAL A 407 11.13 -3.49 14.57
C VAL A 407 11.02 -4.98 14.78
N LEU A 408 11.88 -5.56 15.63
CA LEU A 408 11.77 -6.96 16.04
C LEU A 408 10.51 -7.16 16.89
N ALA A 409 9.57 -7.90 16.33
CA ALA A 409 8.25 -8.13 16.90
C ALA A 409 8.15 -9.44 17.71
N GLY A 410 9.06 -10.38 17.51
CA GLY A 410 9.12 -11.64 18.24
C GLY A 410 9.61 -12.80 17.41
N GLU A 411 9.11 -13.99 17.70
CA GLU A 411 9.33 -15.20 16.91
C GLU A 411 8.03 -15.57 16.20
N SER A 412 8.14 -15.97 14.92
CA SER A 412 6.98 -16.49 14.20
C SER A 412 6.66 -17.91 14.63
N VAL A 413 5.38 -18.28 14.59
CA VAL A 413 4.91 -19.65 14.86
C VAL A 413 5.35 -20.66 13.78
N ASP A 414 5.68 -20.18 12.58
CA ASP A 414 6.24 -20.99 11.49
C ASP A 414 7.76 -20.79 11.33
N GLY A 415 8.43 -20.33 12.40
CA GLY A 415 9.87 -20.21 12.52
C GLY A 415 10.45 -18.89 12.02
N GLY A 416 11.62 -18.52 12.54
CA GLY A 416 12.30 -17.27 12.20
C GLY A 416 11.93 -16.10 13.12
N ARG A 417 12.79 -15.09 13.16
CA ARG A 417 12.49 -13.82 13.84
C ARG A 417 11.47 -13.05 13.03
N LEU A 418 10.40 -12.60 13.68
CA LEU A 418 9.33 -11.82 13.08
C LEU A 418 9.63 -10.33 13.26
N PHE A 419 9.63 -9.58 12.18
CA PHE A 419 9.78 -8.12 12.18
C PHE A 419 8.51 -7.47 11.66
N THR A 420 8.26 -6.24 12.07
CA THR A 420 7.09 -5.46 11.65
C THR A 420 7.47 -4.02 11.33
N THR A 421 6.66 -3.33 10.54
CA THR A 421 6.80 -1.88 10.31
C THR A 421 6.45 -1.11 11.59
N ALA A 422 7.17 -0.01 11.89
CA ALA A 422 6.89 0.88 13.02
C ALA A 422 5.63 1.75 12.86
N PHE A 423 4.82 1.47 11.84
CA PHE A 423 3.58 2.14 11.53
C PHE A 423 2.59 1.13 10.95
N THR A 424 1.31 1.46 11.03
CA THR A 424 0.23 0.71 10.39
C THR A 424 -0.17 1.44 9.10
N LEU A 425 -0.29 0.70 8.00
CA LEU A 425 -0.73 1.23 6.71
C LEU A 425 -2.22 1.59 6.73
N PRO A 426 -2.69 2.42 5.78
CA PRO A 426 -4.08 2.88 5.71
C PRO A 426 -5.09 1.75 5.68
N SER A 427 -6.33 2.13 5.91
CA SER A 427 -7.44 1.19 5.87
C SER A 427 -7.68 0.68 4.45
N HIS A 428 -7.43 -0.62 4.21
CA HIS A 428 -7.71 -1.30 2.96
C HIS A 428 -8.80 -2.36 3.15
N PRO A 429 -9.67 -2.60 2.15
CA PRO A 429 -10.45 -3.83 2.12
C PRO A 429 -9.51 -5.04 2.05
N TRP A 430 -10.00 -6.20 2.52
CA TRP A 430 -9.26 -7.45 2.39
C TRP A 430 -9.21 -7.90 0.92
N ASN A 431 -10.34 -7.76 0.22
CA ASN A 431 -10.44 -7.87 -1.24
C ASN A 431 -10.19 -6.48 -1.89
N ASP A 432 -10.82 -6.19 -3.02
CA ASP A 432 -10.79 -4.91 -3.73
C ASP A 432 -11.86 -3.89 -3.25
N GLY A 433 -12.69 -4.26 -2.27
CA GLY A 433 -13.81 -3.46 -1.79
C GLY A 433 -15.15 -3.81 -2.44
N LEU A 434 -15.20 -4.79 -3.35
CA LEU A 434 -16.43 -5.29 -3.92
C LEU A 434 -17.37 -5.81 -2.81
N THR A 435 -18.66 -5.50 -2.90
CA THR A 435 -19.70 -5.95 -1.95
C THR A 435 -20.59 -7.07 -2.49
N ASN A 436 -20.50 -7.37 -3.79
CA ASN A 436 -21.32 -8.39 -4.43
C ASN A 436 -20.76 -9.80 -4.16
N THR A 437 -21.48 -10.59 -3.38
CA THR A 437 -21.05 -11.90 -2.89
C THR A 437 -21.01 -12.98 -3.97
N GLY A 438 -21.75 -12.82 -5.08
CA GLY A 438 -21.83 -13.83 -6.14
C GLY A 438 -20.54 -14.02 -6.93
N TYR A 439 -19.59 -13.09 -6.76
CA TYR A 439 -18.37 -13.02 -7.54
C TYR A 439 -17.10 -13.11 -6.69
N MET A 440 -17.24 -13.26 -5.37
CA MET A 440 -16.09 -13.48 -4.50
C MET A 440 -15.71 -14.97 -4.54
N PRO A 441 -14.51 -15.34 -5.01
CA PRO A 441 -14.03 -16.70 -4.88
C PRO A 441 -13.68 -17.00 -3.42
N LEU A 442 -13.83 -18.27 -3.06
CA LEU A 442 -13.23 -18.84 -1.86
C LEU A 442 -11.87 -19.40 -2.29
N MET A 443 -10.80 -18.97 -1.64
CA MET A 443 -9.44 -19.38 -2.01
C MET A 443 -9.09 -20.76 -1.48
N ASP A 444 -9.74 -21.23 -0.41
CA ASP A 444 -9.58 -22.57 0.22
C ASP A 444 -8.12 -22.97 0.53
N ARG A 445 -7.20 -21.99 0.55
CA ARG A 445 -5.75 -22.22 0.55
C ARG A 445 -4.98 -21.39 1.57
N THR A 446 -5.64 -20.56 2.37
CA THR A 446 -4.95 -19.76 3.39
C THR A 446 -4.90 -20.47 4.74
N SER A 447 -3.74 -20.51 5.37
CA SER A 447 -3.52 -21.08 6.69
C SER A 447 -3.57 -20.00 7.79
N GLY A 448 -3.82 -20.41 9.03
CA GLY A 448 -3.67 -19.54 10.21
C GLY A 448 -2.20 -19.24 10.55
N MET A 449 -1.25 -20.01 10.00
CA MET A 449 0.15 -20.05 10.46
C MET A 449 1.13 -19.26 9.61
N THR A 450 0.98 -19.27 8.28
CA THR A 450 2.02 -18.77 7.36
C THR A 450 1.54 -17.62 6.49
N GLY A 451 1.72 -16.39 6.97
CA GLY A 451 1.32 -15.18 6.27
C GLY A 451 2.06 -14.98 4.95
N ALA A 452 3.32 -15.40 4.88
CA ALA A 452 4.14 -15.30 3.67
C ALA A 452 3.54 -16.12 2.52
N ALA A 453 3.23 -17.40 2.76
CA ALA A 453 2.62 -18.27 1.75
C ALA A 453 1.19 -17.82 1.39
N ASN A 454 0.41 -17.41 2.40
CA ASN A 454 -0.92 -16.85 2.18
C ASN A 454 -0.86 -15.61 1.27
N THR A 455 -0.01 -14.65 1.59
CA THR A 455 0.12 -13.40 0.86
C THR A 455 0.58 -13.65 -0.58
N ALA A 456 1.55 -14.55 -0.78
CA ALA A 456 1.99 -14.93 -2.12
C ALA A 456 0.86 -15.58 -2.95
N ALA A 457 0.04 -16.44 -2.33
CA ALA A 457 -1.11 -17.04 -2.99
C ALA A 457 -2.21 -16.02 -3.32
N LEU A 458 -2.49 -15.09 -2.40
CA LEU A 458 -3.49 -14.03 -2.57
C LEU A 458 -3.06 -12.99 -3.62
N ALA A 459 -1.76 -12.68 -3.71
CA ALA A 459 -1.22 -11.76 -4.70
C ALA A 459 -1.30 -12.31 -6.14
N ALA A 460 -1.26 -13.63 -6.31
CA ALA A 460 -1.37 -14.29 -7.60
C ALA A 460 -2.83 -14.61 -8.02
N ALA A 461 -3.79 -14.37 -7.12
CA ALA A 461 -5.16 -14.80 -7.29
C ALA A 461 -6.10 -13.64 -7.57
N ASP A 462 -7.12 -13.94 -8.38
CA ASP A 462 -8.24 -13.06 -8.62
C ASP A 462 -9.11 -12.94 -7.35
N ALA A 463 -9.26 -11.71 -6.85
CA ALA A 463 -10.10 -11.36 -5.72
C ALA A 463 -11.61 -11.35 -6.04
N ASN A 464 -12.02 -11.25 -7.31
CA ASN A 464 -13.41 -11.43 -7.76
C ASN A 464 -13.60 -11.66 -9.27
N SER A 465 -14.56 -12.53 -9.61
CA SER A 465 -14.84 -12.95 -10.98
C SER A 465 -15.78 -12.02 -11.78
N LEU A 466 -16.08 -10.80 -11.31
CA LEU A 466 -16.95 -9.86 -12.05
C LEU A 466 -16.26 -9.27 -13.27
N ASN A 467 -14.94 -9.22 -13.22
CA ASN A 467 -14.09 -8.58 -14.19
C ASN A 467 -12.98 -9.59 -14.50
N GLU A 468 -12.88 -10.08 -15.73
CA GLU A 468 -11.86 -11.10 -16.04
C GLU A 468 -10.44 -10.50 -15.93
N GLY A 469 -9.55 -11.11 -15.12
CA GLY A 469 -8.18 -10.63 -14.89
C GLY A 469 -7.53 -11.18 -13.61
N VAL A 470 -6.44 -10.55 -13.16
CA VAL A 470 -5.88 -10.73 -11.81
C VAL A 470 -6.26 -9.50 -10.99
N GLN A 471 -7.35 -9.57 -10.22
CA GLN A 471 -7.78 -8.53 -9.31
C GLN A 471 -7.08 -8.75 -7.96
N PRO A 472 -6.28 -7.80 -7.48
CA PRO A 472 -5.50 -8.03 -6.28
C PRO A 472 -6.35 -7.99 -5.01
N HIS A 473 -5.98 -8.84 -4.05
CA HIS A 473 -6.41 -8.70 -2.67
C HIS A 473 -5.72 -7.50 -2.03
N ALA A 474 -6.41 -6.36 -1.89
CA ALA A 474 -5.75 -5.08 -1.61
C ALA A 474 -4.89 -5.11 -0.33
N ALA A 475 -5.38 -5.71 0.77
CA ALA A 475 -4.61 -5.81 2.00
C ALA A 475 -3.32 -6.65 1.86
N ALA A 476 -3.36 -7.73 1.08
CA ALA A 476 -2.21 -8.61 0.83
C ALA A 476 -1.23 -7.99 -0.18
N GLU A 477 -1.75 -7.40 -1.27
CA GLU A 477 -0.98 -6.71 -2.31
C GLU A 477 -0.13 -5.57 -1.71
N VAL A 478 -0.71 -4.83 -0.77
CA VAL A 478 -0.02 -3.73 -0.07
C VAL A 478 1.23 -4.22 0.67
N CYS A 479 1.16 -5.36 1.35
CA CYS A 479 2.33 -5.92 2.02
C CYS A 479 3.28 -6.63 1.06
N ALA A 480 2.77 -7.38 0.08
CA ALA A 480 3.59 -8.08 -0.91
C ALA A 480 4.40 -7.13 -1.79
N SER A 481 3.87 -5.94 -2.04
CA SER A 481 4.53 -4.92 -2.83
C SER A 481 5.39 -4.00 -1.99
N LEU A 482 5.44 -4.18 -0.66
CA LEU A 482 6.21 -3.33 0.25
C LEU A 482 7.69 -3.72 0.19
N VAL A 483 8.51 -2.70 0.01
CA VAL A 483 9.96 -2.74 0.10
C VAL A 483 10.37 -1.60 1.03
N TYR A 484 10.79 -1.99 2.22
CA TYR A 484 10.99 -1.07 3.31
C TYR A 484 12.14 -1.51 4.20
N GLY A 485 12.98 -0.55 4.63
CA GLY A 485 14.19 -0.83 5.40
C GLY A 485 15.22 -1.71 4.68
N GLY A 486 15.23 -1.70 3.33
CA GLY A 486 16.08 -2.55 2.50
C GLY A 486 15.53 -3.96 2.22
N TYR A 487 14.30 -4.25 2.64
CA TYR A 487 13.68 -5.57 2.52
C TYR A 487 12.45 -5.54 1.63
N GLY A 488 12.30 -6.49 0.71
CA GLY A 488 11.13 -6.65 -0.17
C GLY A 488 10.34 -7.94 0.05
N ASP A 489 10.59 -8.63 1.16
CA ASP A 489 9.96 -9.89 1.57
C ASP A 489 8.83 -9.66 2.59
N TRP A 490 8.20 -8.49 2.55
CA TRP A 490 7.08 -8.14 3.43
C TRP A 490 5.81 -8.86 3.02
N TYR A 491 4.97 -9.17 4.00
CA TYR A 491 3.72 -9.88 3.77
C TYR A 491 2.67 -9.55 4.85
N LEU A 492 1.41 -9.83 4.54
CA LEU A 492 0.31 -9.68 5.48
C LEU A 492 0.34 -10.87 6.46
N PRO A 493 0.43 -10.66 7.78
CA PRO A 493 0.58 -11.75 8.74
C PRO A 493 -0.65 -12.67 8.71
N ALA A 494 -0.43 -13.96 8.87
CA ALA A 494 -1.52 -14.88 9.20
C ALA A 494 -2.03 -14.59 10.62
N ALA A 495 -3.21 -15.12 10.97
CA ALA A 495 -3.85 -14.81 12.25
C ALA A 495 -2.96 -15.12 13.47
N LEU A 496 -2.13 -16.16 13.40
CA LEU A 496 -1.22 -16.54 14.49
C LEU A 496 0.03 -15.65 14.57
N GLU A 497 0.60 -15.23 13.44
CA GLU A 497 1.69 -14.25 13.41
C GLU A 497 1.22 -12.89 13.93
N ALA A 498 0.01 -12.48 13.57
CA ALA A 498 -0.57 -11.23 14.03
C ALA A 498 -0.87 -11.25 15.54
N ALA A 499 -1.15 -12.43 16.12
CA ALA A 499 -1.29 -12.60 17.56
C ALA A 499 0.02 -12.31 18.32
N GLU A 500 1.18 -12.60 17.72
CA GLU A 500 2.48 -12.21 18.30
C GLU A 500 2.65 -10.69 18.37
N LEU A 501 2.22 -9.98 17.33
CA LEU A 501 2.24 -8.50 17.33
C LEU A 501 1.39 -7.95 18.47
N SER A 502 0.20 -8.53 18.72
CA SER A 502 -0.67 -8.10 19.81
C SER A 502 -0.08 -8.40 21.18
N ARG A 503 0.53 -9.59 21.38
CA ARG A 503 1.20 -9.96 22.62
C ARG A 503 2.33 -9.01 22.98
N ASN A 504 3.18 -8.71 21.99
CA ASN A 504 4.37 -7.90 22.20
C ASN A 504 4.12 -6.40 21.99
N ARG A 505 2.87 -5.99 21.74
CA ARG A 505 2.46 -4.62 21.38
C ARG A 505 3.03 -3.54 22.31
N SER A 506 3.14 -3.82 23.61
CA SER A 506 3.68 -2.86 24.58
C SER A 506 5.13 -2.47 24.31
N SER A 507 5.87 -3.31 23.58
CA SER A 507 7.26 -3.08 23.16
C SER A 507 7.36 -2.62 21.69
N LEU A 508 6.24 -2.48 20.98
CA LEU A 508 6.21 -2.17 19.55
C LEU A 508 5.57 -0.79 19.31
N PRO A 509 6.12 0.04 18.42
CA PRO A 509 5.59 1.36 18.08
C PRO A 509 4.39 1.28 17.11
N ILE A 510 3.51 0.29 17.26
CA ILE A 510 2.37 0.05 16.36
C ILE A 510 1.04 0.55 16.96
N GLY A 511 0.03 0.74 16.10
CA GLY A 511 -1.30 1.19 16.50
C GLY A 511 -2.06 0.20 17.39
N SER A 512 -3.12 0.67 18.03
CA SER A 512 -4.11 -0.15 18.75
C SER A 512 -5.40 -0.17 17.95
N GLY A 513 -5.83 -1.34 17.48
CA GLY A 513 -7.09 -1.48 16.73
C GLY A 513 -7.10 -2.71 15.82
N PRO A 514 -8.20 -2.92 15.09
CA PRO A 514 -8.37 -4.06 14.21
C PRO A 514 -7.53 -3.94 12.94
N VAL A 515 -6.68 -4.93 12.71
CA VAL A 515 -5.94 -5.09 11.46
C VAL A 515 -6.38 -6.35 10.73
N TRP A 516 -6.26 -6.34 9.40
CA TRP A 516 -6.44 -7.54 8.59
C TRP A 516 -5.34 -8.56 8.87
N THR A 517 -5.70 -9.83 8.71
CA THR A 517 -4.76 -10.95 8.62
C THR A 517 -4.91 -11.58 7.24
N SER A 518 -3.94 -12.36 6.78
CA SER A 518 -4.01 -13.06 5.50
C SER A 518 -4.87 -14.32 5.55
N THR A 519 -5.52 -14.63 6.68
CA THR A 519 -6.29 -15.86 6.88
C THR A 519 -7.75 -15.65 6.46
N GLU A 520 -8.16 -16.30 5.38
CA GLU A 520 -9.54 -16.34 4.88
C GLU A 520 -10.41 -17.27 5.76
N VAL A 521 -11.67 -16.90 6.00
CA VAL A 521 -12.62 -17.68 6.82
C VAL A 521 -13.77 -18.22 5.99
N GLY A 522 -14.15 -17.51 4.94
CA GLY A 522 -15.22 -17.91 4.04
C GLY A 522 -15.29 -17.03 2.81
N GLN A 523 -16.27 -17.31 1.96
CA GLN A 523 -16.40 -16.65 0.67
C GLN A 523 -16.39 -15.12 0.79
N THR A 524 -17.09 -14.60 1.80
CA THR A 524 -17.27 -13.16 2.02
C THR A 524 -16.54 -12.63 3.26
N THR A 525 -15.84 -13.49 4.00
CA THR A 525 -15.25 -13.15 5.31
C THR A 525 -13.79 -13.56 5.44
N ALA A 526 -13.01 -12.74 6.14
CA ALA A 526 -11.61 -13.00 6.50
C ALA A 526 -11.34 -12.62 7.96
N ASN A 527 -10.23 -13.12 8.51
CA ASN A 527 -9.86 -12.87 9.90
C ASN A 527 -9.26 -11.48 10.09
N THR A 528 -9.65 -10.87 11.20
CA THR A 528 -9.08 -9.64 11.76
C THR A 528 -8.59 -9.91 13.15
N ILE A 529 -7.56 -9.20 13.58
CA ILE A 529 -7.14 -9.19 14.98
C ILE A 529 -7.16 -7.76 15.51
N ASP A 530 -7.75 -7.57 16.68
CA ASP A 530 -7.59 -6.33 17.43
C ASP A 530 -6.26 -6.35 18.18
N LEU A 531 -5.29 -5.53 17.76
CA LEU A 531 -3.94 -5.55 18.32
C LEU A 531 -3.88 -5.15 19.79
N ALA A 532 -4.91 -4.50 20.34
CA ALA A 532 -4.95 -4.13 21.76
C ALA A 532 -5.42 -5.30 22.64
N THR A 533 -6.30 -6.15 22.14
CA THR A 533 -6.92 -7.23 22.92
C THR A 533 -6.47 -8.63 22.52
N GLY A 534 -5.88 -8.79 21.34
CA GLY A 534 -5.55 -10.08 20.72
C GLY A 534 -6.78 -10.84 20.21
N ALA A 535 -7.97 -10.25 20.24
CA ALA A 535 -9.19 -10.90 19.82
C ALA A 535 -9.23 -11.08 18.30
N ILE A 536 -9.34 -12.34 17.85
CA ILE A 536 -9.51 -12.68 16.43
C ILE A 536 -11.00 -12.81 16.12
N SER A 537 -11.44 -12.18 15.03
CA SER A 537 -12.84 -12.24 14.58
C SER A 537 -12.95 -12.21 13.06
N ALA A 538 -13.98 -12.88 12.52
CA ALA A 538 -14.31 -12.84 11.11
C ALA A 538 -15.02 -11.52 10.75
N ALA A 539 -14.58 -10.87 9.68
CA ALA A 539 -15.17 -9.64 9.17
C ALA A 539 -15.40 -9.72 7.66
N SER A 540 -16.36 -8.94 7.15
CA SER A 540 -16.64 -8.82 5.71
C SER A 540 -15.40 -8.32 4.97
N LYS A 541 -14.99 -9.03 3.91
CA LYS A 541 -13.79 -8.72 3.11
C LYS A 541 -13.81 -7.31 2.51
N SER A 542 -14.99 -6.77 2.25
CA SER A 542 -15.21 -5.42 1.69
C SER A 542 -14.95 -4.27 2.66
N LEU A 543 -14.82 -4.52 3.96
CA LEU A 543 -14.63 -3.47 4.96
C LEU A 543 -13.18 -2.99 4.97
N GLY A 544 -12.97 -1.67 4.99
CA GLY A 544 -11.65 -1.11 5.23
C GLY A 544 -11.18 -1.41 6.67
N ARG A 545 -9.99 -2.00 6.82
CA ARG A 545 -9.29 -2.14 8.12
C ARG A 545 -7.80 -1.88 7.96
N GLY A 546 -7.13 -1.59 9.08
CA GLY A 546 -5.69 -1.33 9.07
C GLY A 546 -4.89 -2.52 8.55
N VAL A 547 -3.74 -2.24 7.95
CA VAL A 547 -2.83 -3.25 7.42
C VAL A 547 -1.49 -3.12 8.15
N GLN A 548 -1.06 -4.20 8.80
CA GLN A 548 0.22 -4.25 9.50
C GLN A 548 1.08 -5.31 8.81
N CYS A 549 2.10 -4.88 8.08
CA CYS A 549 2.96 -5.81 7.36
C CYS A 549 4.06 -6.36 8.27
N VAL A 550 4.39 -7.62 8.07
CA VAL A 550 5.47 -8.30 8.77
C VAL A 550 6.44 -8.92 7.76
N ARG A 551 7.62 -9.27 8.24
CA ARG A 551 8.60 -10.08 7.50
C ARG A 551 9.31 -11.04 8.45
N LYS A 552 9.95 -12.07 7.91
CA LYS A 552 10.73 -13.04 8.68
C LYS A 552 12.20 -13.01 8.30
N SER A 553 13.07 -13.25 9.27
CA SER A 553 14.47 -13.52 8.98
C SER A 553 14.61 -14.79 8.12
N ALA A 554 15.51 -14.77 7.14
CA ALA A 554 15.86 -15.96 6.36
C ALA A 554 16.59 -17.03 7.19
N ALA A 555 17.25 -16.63 8.28
CA ALA A 555 17.96 -17.55 9.17
C ALA A 555 16.97 -18.34 10.04
N PRO A 556 17.11 -19.68 10.14
CA PRO A 556 16.36 -20.47 11.09
C PRO A 556 16.71 -20.06 12.52
N LEU A 557 15.70 -20.08 13.40
CA LEU A 557 15.93 -19.88 14.83
C LEU A 557 16.71 -21.07 15.38
N VAL A 558 17.87 -20.79 15.97
CA VAL A 558 18.60 -21.77 16.79
C VAL A 558 18.18 -21.57 18.23
N ALA A 559 17.82 -22.64 18.93
CA ALA A 559 17.51 -22.59 20.34
C ALA A 559 18.73 -22.11 21.14
N ALA A 560 18.61 -21.00 21.87
CA ALA A 560 19.68 -20.49 22.73
C ALA A 560 19.99 -21.45 23.90
N THR A 561 18.97 -22.18 24.36
CA THR A 561 19.08 -23.24 25.38
C THR A 561 18.38 -24.48 24.83
N ASP A 562 19.11 -25.61 24.75
CA ASP A 562 18.53 -26.89 24.36
C ASP A 562 17.56 -27.37 25.45
N CYS A 563 16.38 -27.82 25.04
CA CYS A 563 15.38 -28.35 25.95
C CYS A 563 15.86 -29.65 26.63
N ALA A 564 16.81 -30.37 26.00
CA ALA A 564 17.43 -31.55 26.58
C ALA A 564 18.19 -31.24 27.89
N ASP A 565 18.66 -30.00 28.08
CA ASP A 565 19.39 -29.58 29.29
C ASP A 565 18.46 -29.20 30.45
N VAL A 566 17.16 -29.02 30.19
CA VAL A 566 16.17 -28.67 31.21
C VAL A 566 15.69 -29.91 31.94
N THR A 567 15.92 -29.97 33.25
CA THR A 567 15.59 -31.13 34.10
C THR A 567 14.47 -30.87 35.11
N ALA A 568 14.12 -29.61 35.36
CA ALA A 568 13.08 -29.23 36.30
C ALA A 568 11.81 -28.77 35.57
N VAL A 569 10.66 -29.31 36.00
CA VAL A 569 9.34 -28.87 35.50
C VAL A 569 9.18 -27.37 35.74
N GLY A 570 8.70 -26.64 34.72
CA GLY A 570 8.64 -25.18 34.71
C GLY A 570 9.91 -24.49 34.21
N GLY A 571 11.00 -25.23 33.96
CA GLY A 571 12.21 -24.69 33.36
C GLY A 571 12.01 -24.31 31.89
N LEU A 572 12.60 -23.18 31.47
CA LEU A 572 12.48 -22.62 30.12
C LEU A 572 13.64 -23.06 29.21
N CYS A 573 13.35 -23.22 27.93
CA CYS A 573 14.29 -23.49 26.84
C CYS A 573 13.79 -22.88 25.52
N GLY A 574 14.56 -23.02 24.45
CA GLY A 574 14.14 -22.56 23.12
C GLY A 574 13.84 -21.07 23.07
N ASN A 575 14.79 -20.23 23.50
CA ASN A 575 14.65 -18.77 23.57
C ASN A 575 13.55 -18.29 24.55
N ASP A 576 13.41 -18.98 25.68
CA ASP A 576 12.36 -18.73 26.69
C ASP A 576 10.92 -18.94 26.19
N ASN A 577 10.77 -19.61 25.04
CA ASN A 577 9.49 -19.86 24.40
C ASN A 577 8.96 -21.30 24.61
N VAL A 578 9.77 -22.18 25.20
CA VAL A 578 9.41 -23.58 25.50
C VAL A 578 9.57 -23.84 26.99
N VAL A 579 8.64 -24.60 27.59
CA VAL A 579 8.69 -24.97 29.01
C VAL A 579 8.55 -26.49 29.19
N LEU A 580 9.36 -27.06 30.09
CA LEU A 580 9.22 -28.47 30.49
C LEU A 580 7.93 -28.64 31.31
N ALA A 581 6.96 -29.36 30.74
CA ALA A 581 5.64 -29.56 31.33
C ALA A 581 5.56 -30.78 32.27
N GLY A 582 6.44 -31.77 32.10
CA GLY A 582 6.45 -32.99 32.90
C GLY A 582 7.01 -34.19 32.15
N GLU A 583 6.63 -35.39 32.57
CA GLU A 583 6.92 -36.65 31.88
C GLU A 583 5.61 -37.19 31.31
N ALA A 584 5.59 -37.54 30.02
CA ALA A 584 4.40 -38.10 29.39
C ALA A 584 4.13 -39.53 29.88
N LEU A 585 2.86 -39.94 29.94
CA LEU A 585 2.46 -41.31 30.26
C LEU A 585 2.98 -42.35 29.26
N SER A 586 3.20 -41.94 28.01
CA SER A 586 3.83 -42.75 26.96
C SER A 586 5.36 -42.83 27.10
N GLY A 587 5.94 -42.13 28.07
CA GLY A 587 7.37 -42.02 28.33
C GLY A 587 8.01 -40.79 27.68
N GLY A 588 9.13 -40.33 28.25
CA GLY A 588 9.88 -39.15 27.77
C GLY A 588 9.40 -37.82 28.38
N ARG A 589 10.26 -36.80 28.30
CA ARG A 589 9.95 -35.45 28.76
C ARG A 589 8.97 -34.79 27.79
N LEU A 590 7.90 -34.22 28.35
CA LEU A 590 6.87 -33.48 27.62
C LEU A 590 7.12 -31.97 27.80
N TYR A 591 7.25 -31.26 26.69
CA TYR A 591 7.40 -29.81 26.66
C TYR A 591 6.18 -29.18 26.01
N THR A 592 5.91 -27.93 26.37
CA THR A 592 4.81 -27.16 25.81
C THR A 592 5.28 -25.74 25.47
N THR A 593 4.60 -25.06 24.56
CA THR A 593 4.86 -23.64 24.27
C THR A 593 4.56 -22.78 25.50
N THR A 594 5.33 -21.72 25.75
CA THR A 594 5.04 -20.75 26.83
C THR A 594 3.80 -19.90 26.54
N VAL A 595 3.33 -19.96 25.30
CA VAL A 595 2.17 -19.26 24.77
C VAL A 595 1.07 -20.24 24.38
N GLN A 596 -0.18 -19.81 24.54
CA GLN A 596 -1.34 -20.54 24.05
C GLN A 596 -1.75 -19.98 22.67
N MET A 597 -2.13 -20.87 21.76
CA MET A 597 -2.60 -20.50 20.43
C MET A 597 -4.08 -20.04 20.51
N PRO A 598 -4.49 -19.07 19.69
CA PRO A 598 -5.88 -18.65 19.53
C PRO A 598 -6.89 -19.78 19.35
N ALA A 599 -8.15 -19.46 19.65
CA ALA A 599 -9.24 -20.41 19.52
C ALA A 599 -9.54 -20.72 18.04
N VAL A 600 -9.42 -21.99 17.67
CA VAL A 600 -9.72 -22.51 16.32
C VAL A 600 -10.73 -23.64 16.42
N THR A 601 -11.35 -24.00 15.30
CA THR A 601 -12.15 -25.22 15.20
C THR A 601 -11.26 -26.45 15.15
N TRP A 602 -11.78 -27.61 15.55
CA TRP A 602 -11.00 -28.85 15.52
C TRP A 602 -10.82 -29.35 14.09
N ASN A 603 -11.86 -29.24 13.28
CA ASN A 603 -11.85 -29.43 11.82
C ASN A 603 -11.77 -28.07 11.10
N ALA A 604 -11.90 -28.06 9.77
CA ALA A 604 -11.98 -26.86 8.94
C ALA A 604 -13.30 -26.06 9.08
N GLY A 605 -13.86 -25.94 10.29
CA GLY A 605 -15.07 -25.12 10.56
C GLY A 605 -16.39 -25.73 10.10
N MET A 606 -16.36 -26.92 9.52
CA MET A 606 -17.53 -27.60 9.00
C MET A 606 -18.49 -28.07 10.09
N SER A 607 -19.78 -27.76 9.92
CA SER A 607 -20.89 -28.20 10.80
C SER A 607 -21.88 -29.16 10.12
N SER A 608 -21.75 -29.39 8.81
CA SER A 608 -22.62 -30.31 8.06
C SER A 608 -22.18 -31.76 8.24
N THR A 609 -23.00 -32.55 8.93
CA THR A 609 -22.73 -33.97 9.18
C THR A 609 -22.67 -34.82 7.91
N THR A 610 -23.15 -34.30 6.78
CA THR A 610 -23.11 -34.97 5.47
C THR A 610 -21.69 -35.15 4.96
N TYR A 611 -20.82 -34.18 5.25
CA TYR A 611 -19.49 -34.10 4.64
C TYR A 611 -18.35 -34.31 5.65
N MET A 612 -18.65 -34.25 6.95
CA MET A 612 -17.72 -34.59 8.01
C MET A 612 -17.37 -36.08 8.00
N THR A 613 -16.10 -36.41 8.18
CA THR A 613 -15.61 -37.79 8.29
C THR A 613 -15.21 -38.11 9.73
N MET A 614 -15.41 -39.37 10.14
CA MET A 614 -14.83 -39.90 11.37
C MET A 614 -13.46 -40.50 11.03
N THR A 615 -12.41 -40.00 11.67
CA THR A 615 -11.02 -40.38 11.40
C THR A 615 -10.57 -41.62 12.18
N ASN A 616 -11.27 -41.95 13.27
CA ASN A 616 -10.91 -42.98 14.25
C ASN A 616 -9.55 -42.72 14.94
N VAL A 617 -9.14 -41.45 14.99
CA VAL A 617 -7.92 -41.00 15.67
C VAL A 617 -8.25 -40.77 17.14
N MET A 618 -8.04 -41.78 17.99
CA MET A 618 -8.59 -41.82 19.36
C MET A 618 -7.55 -42.04 20.46
N SER A 619 -6.24 -41.99 20.16
CA SER A 619 -5.24 -42.22 21.20
C SER A 619 -5.30 -41.11 22.25
N GLY A 620 -5.34 -41.47 23.54
CA GLY A 620 -5.23 -40.50 24.63
C GLY A 620 -3.79 -40.13 24.96
N THR A 621 -2.82 -41.00 24.65
CA THR A 621 -1.42 -40.91 25.11
C THR A 621 -0.42 -40.66 23.99
N ASP A 622 -0.86 -40.68 22.74
CA ASP A 622 0.02 -40.50 21.58
C ASP A 622 -0.50 -39.43 20.63
N GLY A 623 -0.50 -38.18 21.11
CA GLY A 623 -0.92 -37.02 20.34
C GLY A 623 -0.07 -36.78 19.09
N ALA A 624 1.20 -37.20 19.10
CA ALA A 624 2.09 -37.10 17.94
C ALA A 624 1.55 -37.93 16.77
N SER A 625 1.28 -39.22 16.99
CA SER A 625 0.68 -40.10 15.98
C SER A 625 -0.72 -39.65 15.59
N ASN A 626 -1.53 -39.17 16.54
CA ASN A 626 -2.84 -38.62 16.22
C ASN A 626 -2.73 -37.42 15.28
N THR A 627 -1.87 -36.46 15.61
CA THR A 627 -1.67 -35.24 14.83
C THR A 627 -1.19 -35.59 13.43
N ALA A 628 -0.17 -36.45 13.30
CA ALA A 628 0.31 -36.92 12.00
C ALA A 628 -0.79 -37.59 11.17
N ALA A 629 -1.66 -38.40 11.80
CA ALA A 629 -2.79 -39.01 11.12
C ALA A 629 -3.85 -38.00 10.68
N LEU A 630 -4.09 -36.95 11.48
CA LEU A 630 -5.05 -35.88 11.16
C LEU A 630 -4.55 -34.95 10.05
N LEU A 631 -3.25 -34.71 9.95
CA LEU A 631 -2.67 -33.92 8.85
C LEU A 631 -2.81 -34.60 7.48
N LEU A 632 -2.90 -35.92 7.46
CA LEU A 632 -3.01 -36.73 6.23
C LEU A 632 -4.46 -37.05 5.85
N ARG A 633 -5.44 -36.63 6.66
CA ARG A 633 -6.85 -36.92 6.46
C ARG A 633 -7.62 -35.67 6.11
N ASP A 634 -8.52 -35.83 5.16
CA ASP A 634 -9.44 -34.79 4.76
C ASP A 634 -10.51 -34.59 5.84
N SER A 635 -10.57 -33.37 6.37
CA SER A 635 -11.53 -32.96 7.39
C SER A 635 -12.92 -32.63 6.81
N ASP A 636 -13.04 -32.48 5.49
CA ASP A 636 -14.27 -32.17 4.76
C ASP A 636 -14.30 -32.76 3.34
N SER A 637 -15.20 -33.72 3.12
CA SER A 637 -15.37 -34.35 1.80
C SER A 637 -16.21 -33.55 0.77
N ALA A 638 -16.69 -32.36 1.10
CA ALA A 638 -17.49 -31.51 0.20
C ALA A 638 -16.65 -30.83 -0.89
N ASN A 639 -15.37 -30.58 -0.62
CA ASN A 639 -14.48 -29.84 -1.50
C ASN A 639 -13.43 -30.79 -2.10
N SER A 640 -13.02 -30.58 -3.36
CA SER A 640 -12.00 -31.45 -3.97
C SER A 640 -10.61 -31.10 -3.42
N GLY A 641 -10.04 -31.95 -2.57
CA GLY A 641 -8.72 -31.75 -1.98
C GLY A 641 -8.53 -32.54 -0.69
N THR A 642 -7.49 -32.20 0.08
CA THR A 642 -7.34 -32.64 1.47
C THR A 642 -7.37 -31.40 2.35
N GLN A 643 -8.45 -31.16 3.10
CA GLN A 643 -8.49 -30.10 4.10
C GLN A 643 -7.89 -30.61 5.41
N ALA A 644 -6.81 -29.97 5.89
CA ALA A 644 -6.21 -30.29 7.17
C ALA A 644 -7.18 -30.01 8.33
N HIS A 645 -7.09 -30.82 9.39
CA HIS A 645 -7.73 -30.51 10.67
C HIS A 645 -7.02 -29.31 11.33
N VAL A 646 -7.68 -28.15 11.35
CA VAL A 646 -7.07 -26.86 11.74
C VAL A 646 -6.36 -26.90 13.09
N ALA A 647 -6.94 -27.56 14.11
CA ALA A 647 -6.29 -27.69 15.42
C ALA A 647 -5.01 -28.54 15.38
N ALA A 648 -4.99 -29.60 14.57
CA ALA A 648 -3.81 -30.45 14.38
C ALA A 648 -2.75 -29.72 13.52
N GLU A 649 -3.18 -29.04 12.46
CA GLU A 649 -2.33 -28.21 11.60
C GLU A 649 -1.59 -27.15 12.41
N SER A 650 -2.30 -26.46 13.31
CA SER A 650 -1.77 -25.40 14.18
C SER A 650 -0.55 -25.82 14.99
N CYS A 651 -0.39 -27.11 15.29
CA CYS A 651 0.79 -27.63 15.98
C CYS A 651 1.73 -28.41 15.05
N GLY A 652 1.19 -29.25 14.17
CA GLY A 652 1.98 -30.18 13.36
C GLY A 652 2.86 -29.52 12.29
N ASN A 653 2.52 -28.30 11.87
CA ASN A 653 3.33 -27.51 10.94
C ASN A 653 4.15 -26.40 11.65
N MET A 654 4.15 -26.40 12.99
CA MET A 654 4.72 -25.32 13.78
C MET A 654 6.24 -25.47 13.88
N THR A 655 6.97 -24.37 13.73
CA THR A 655 8.40 -24.29 14.04
C THR A 655 8.60 -23.19 15.09
N PHE A 656 8.85 -23.57 16.33
CA PHE A 656 8.82 -22.64 17.47
C PHE A 656 9.89 -22.99 18.50
N GLY A 657 10.57 -21.97 19.04
CA GLY A 657 11.69 -22.15 19.97
C GLY A 657 12.86 -22.96 19.42
N GLY A 658 12.99 -23.06 18.08
CA GLY A 658 14.02 -23.84 17.40
C GLY A 658 13.67 -25.31 17.14
N TYR A 659 12.41 -25.71 17.30
CA TYR A 659 11.94 -27.09 17.10
C TYR A 659 10.75 -27.16 16.14
N ASP A 660 10.64 -28.24 15.39
CA ASP A 660 9.66 -28.50 14.32
C ASP A 660 8.83 -29.78 14.53
N ASP A 661 8.99 -30.44 15.68
CA ASP A 661 8.34 -31.71 16.06
C ASP A 661 7.12 -31.52 16.98
N TRP A 662 6.44 -30.38 16.84
CA TRP A 662 5.27 -30.02 17.62
C TRP A 662 4.02 -30.78 17.20
N TYR A 663 3.11 -31.04 18.15
CA TYR A 663 1.86 -31.74 17.87
C TYR A 663 0.74 -31.36 18.84
N LEU A 664 -0.50 -31.63 18.42
CA LEU A 664 -1.69 -31.42 19.24
C LEU A 664 -1.77 -32.57 20.28
N PRO A 665 -1.76 -32.27 21.60
CA PRO A 665 -1.65 -33.30 22.63
C PRO A 665 -2.84 -34.25 22.62
N GLY A 666 -2.60 -35.52 22.92
CA GLY A 666 -3.66 -36.46 23.26
C GLY A 666 -4.34 -36.09 24.58
N ALA A 667 -5.56 -36.59 24.80
CA ALA A 667 -6.36 -36.27 25.99
C ALA A 667 -5.65 -36.48 27.33
N HIS A 668 -4.73 -37.45 27.43
CA HIS A 668 -3.95 -37.72 28.65
C HIS A 668 -2.61 -37.00 28.69
N GLU A 669 -2.05 -36.56 27.56
CA GLU A 669 -0.85 -35.71 27.57
C GLU A 669 -1.16 -34.34 28.18
N VAL A 670 -2.37 -33.82 27.96
CA VAL A 670 -2.82 -32.56 28.59
C VAL A 670 -2.94 -32.67 30.12
N TYR A 671 -3.16 -33.87 30.65
CA TYR A 671 -3.24 -34.06 32.10
C TYR A 671 -1.93 -33.65 32.81
N GLU A 672 -0.77 -33.83 32.17
CA GLU A 672 0.50 -33.38 32.74
C GLU A 672 0.58 -31.86 32.87
N LEU A 673 -0.04 -31.12 31.93
CA LEU A 673 -0.15 -29.66 32.03
C LEU A 673 -1.00 -29.25 33.24
N HIS A 674 -2.12 -29.96 33.48
CA HIS A 674 -2.95 -29.71 34.67
C HIS A 674 -2.21 -30.02 35.97
N ARG A 675 -1.57 -31.19 36.04
CA ARG A 675 -0.83 -31.66 37.21
C ARG A 675 0.25 -30.67 37.63
N ASN A 676 0.97 -30.11 36.66
CA ASN A 676 2.07 -29.19 36.89
C ASN A 676 1.71 -27.72 36.69
N ARG A 677 0.42 -27.38 36.55
CA ARG A 677 -0.07 -26.02 36.19
C ARG A 677 0.44 -24.90 37.08
N ALA A 678 0.78 -25.19 38.35
CA ALA A 678 1.30 -24.20 39.29
C ALA A 678 2.74 -23.75 38.94
N LEU A 679 3.46 -24.54 38.14
CA LEU A 679 4.83 -24.27 37.69
C LEU A 679 4.88 -23.77 36.24
N LEU A 680 3.74 -23.75 35.55
CA LEU A 680 3.63 -23.30 34.16
C LEU A 680 3.25 -21.81 34.09
N PRO A 681 3.63 -21.11 33.01
CA PRO A 681 3.13 -19.77 32.72
C PRO A 681 1.61 -19.68 32.87
N THR A 682 1.11 -18.60 33.49
CA THR A 682 -0.32 -18.40 33.75
C THR A 682 -1.19 -18.46 32.50
N ALA A 683 -0.62 -18.11 31.34
CA ALA A 683 -1.28 -18.21 30.04
C ALA A 683 -1.72 -19.65 29.67
N ILE A 684 -1.06 -20.67 30.21
CA ILE A 684 -1.31 -22.10 29.90
C ILE A 684 -2.17 -22.77 30.98
N ALA A 685 -2.25 -22.17 32.18
CA ALA A 685 -2.80 -22.80 33.38
C ALA A 685 -4.34 -22.75 33.48
N SER A 686 -5.06 -22.28 32.46
CA SER A 686 -6.52 -22.11 32.52
C SER A 686 -7.24 -22.23 31.19
N GLY A 687 -8.48 -22.72 31.22
CA GLY A 687 -9.37 -22.81 30.06
C GLY A 687 -9.40 -24.20 29.41
N ALA A 688 -10.38 -24.39 28.53
CA ALA A 688 -10.56 -25.61 27.76
C ALA A 688 -9.80 -25.55 26.44
N ILE A 689 -8.87 -26.50 26.25
CA ILE A 689 -8.05 -26.63 25.05
C ILE A 689 -8.43 -27.86 24.23
N TRP A 690 -8.22 -27.78 22.93
CA TRP A 690 -8.36 -28.93 22.05
C TRP A 690 -7.34 -30.01 22.36
N THR A 691 -7.76 -31.27 22.20
CA THR A 691 -6.89 -32.44 22.17
C THR A 691 -7.00 -33.10 20.81
N SER A 692 -6.03 -33.93 20.43
CA SER A 692 -6.06 -34.69 19.18
C SER A 692 -6.95 -35.94 19.24
N THR A 693 -7.57 -36.21 20.38
CA THR A 693 -8.44 -37.37 20.60
C THR A 693 -9.85 -37.12 20.06
N GLU A 694 -10.19 -37.76 18.94
CA GLU A 694 -11.54 -37.77 18.35
C GLU A 694 -12.51 -38.63 19.17
N VAL A 695 -13.78 -38.21 19.25
CA VAL A 695 -14.84 -38.96 19.97
C VAL A 695 -15.86 -39.53 18.99
N SER A 696 -16.28 -38.72 18.01
CA SER A 696 -17.26 -39.15 17.01
C SER A 696 -17.06 -38.39 15.70
N GLN A 697 -17.94 -38.64 14.72
CA GLN A 697 -17.99 -37.86 13.49
C GLN A 697 -18.11 -36.35 13.76
N THR A 698 -18.84 -35.93 14.80
CA THR A 698 -19.13 -34.51 15.08
C THR A 698 -18.44 -33.93 16.31
N SER A 699 -17.80 -34.77 17.15
CA SER A 699 -17.19 -34.33 18.41
C SER A 699 -15.74 -34.80 18.59
N ALA A 700 -14.97 -33.97 19.29
CA ALA A 700 -13.61 -34.27 19.75
C ALA A 700 -13.47 -33.89 21.24
N GLN A 701 -12.47 -34.46 21.91
CA GLN A 701 -12.21 -34.18 23.32
C GLN A 701 -11.57 -32.80 23.51
N VAL A 702 -12.08 -32.05 24.48
CA VAL A 702 -11.38 -30.91 25.09
C VAL A 702 -10.96 -31.25 26.52
N PHE A 703 -9.88 -30.65 26.97
CA PHE A 703 -9.41 -30.73 28.34
C PHE A 703 -9.43 -29.34 28.97
N ASP A 704 -10.10 -29.18 30.11
CA ASP A 704 -10.03 -27.97 30.91
C ASP A 704 -8.83 -28.03 31.85
N VAL A 705 -7.79 -27.23 31.57
CA VAL A 705 -6.51 -27.27 32.30
C VAL A 705 -6.66 -26.83 33.75
N ALA A 706 -7.64 -25.98 34.07
CA ALA A 706 -7.87 -25.54 35.45
C ALA A 706 -8.67 -26.58 36.23
N ALA A 707 -9.73 -27.13 35.62
CA ALA A 707 -10.61 -28.09 36.27
C ALA A 707 -10.05 -29.52 36.29
N GLY A 708 -9.10 -29.84 35.41
CA GLY A 708 -8.52 -31.18 35.29
C GLY A 708 -9.49 -32.20 34.68
N SER A 709 -10.43 -31.74 33.84
CA SER A 709 -11.53 -32.55 33.33
C SER A 709 -11.57 -32.61 31.81
N LEU A 710 -11.99 -33.77 31.29
CA LEU A 710 -12.24 -34.00 29.88
C LEU A 710 -13.73 -33.85 29.57
N ALA A 711 -14.04 -33.27 28.40
CA ALA A 711 -15.41 -33.22 27.89
C ALA A 711 -15.42 -33.29 26.35
N PRO A 712 -16.35 -34.05 25.73
CA PRO A 712 -16.57 -33.96 24.30
C PRO A 712 -17.22 -32.61 23.95
N THR A 713 -16.78 -31.99 22.86
CA THR A 713 -17.46 -30.82 22.29
C THR A 713 -17.51 -30.89 20.77
N SER A 714 -18.37 -30.08 20.16
CA SER A 714 -18.53 -30.04 18.70
C SER A 714 -17.22 -29.63 18.02
N LYS A 715 -16.80 -30.36 16.98
CA LYS A 715 -15.60 -30.06 16.18
C LYS A 715 -15.66 -28.65 15.56
N ALA A 716 -16.87 -28.15 15.29
CA ALA A 716 -17.12 -26.81 14.75
C ALA A 716 -17.05 -25.68 15.81
N SER A 717 -16.90 -26.00 17.10
CA SER A 717 -16.70 -25.00 18.15
C SER A 717 -15.27 -24.45 18.11
N THR A 718 -15.07 -23.17 18.41
CA THR A 718 -13.73 -22.62 18.58
C THR A 718 -13.21 -22.91 20.00
N ARG A 719 -12.04 -23.54 20.11
CA ARG A 719 -11.31 -23.75 21.37
C ARG A 719 -9.84 -23.46 21.18
N ALA A 720 -9.19 -23.01 22.24
CA ALA A 720 -7.77 -22.72 22.20
C ALA A 720 -6.94 -23.99 21.98
N VAL A 721 -5.74 -23.79 21.44
CA VAL A 721 -4.80 -24.88 21.15
C VAL A 721 -3.54 -24.66 21.97
N GLN A 722 -3.05 -25.73 22.58
CA GLN A 722 -1.77 -25.74 23.28
C GLN A 722 -0.93 -26.84 22.63
N CYS A 723 0.16 -26.45 21.99
CA CYS A 723 1.02 -27.39 21.30
C CYS A 723 2.04 -27.97 22.26
N VAL A 724 2.28 -29.28 22.14
CA VAL A 724 3.28 -29.99 22.93
C VAL A 724 4.28 -30.66 22.01
N ARG A 725 5.45 -30.97 22.56
CA ARG A 725 6.45 -31.83 21.93
C ARG A 725 7.00 -32.80 22.96
N ARG A 726 7.48 -33.96 22.51
CA ARG A 726 7.96 -35.03 23.39
C ARG A 726 9.33 -35.49 22.92
N GLU A 727 10.26 -35.54 23.85
CA GLU A 727 11.60 -36.05 23.57
C GLU A 727 11.53 -37.52 23.14
N ALA A 728 12.30 -37.88 22.11
CA ALA A 728 12.39 -39.26 21.65
C ALA A 728 12.95 -40.15 22.78
N ILE A 729 12.21 -41.22 23.10
CA ILE A 729 12.62 -42.16 24.14
C ILE A 729 13.80 -42.99 23.60
N THR A 730 15.03 -42.63 23.97
CA THR A 730 16.14 -43.58 23.92
C THR A 730 15.98 -44.52 25.10
N PHE A 731 15.55 -45.76 24.85
CA PHE A 731 15.57 -46.82 25.85
C PHE A 731 17.02 -47.14 26.23
N THR A 732 17.61 -46.35 27.12
CA THR A 732 18.66 -46.87 27.99
C THR A 732 17.97 -47.79 28.97
N ALA A 733 18.32 -49.08 28.92
CA ALA A 733 17.80 -50.06 29.86
C ALA A 733 17.85 -49.50 31.29
N GLN A 734 16.70 -49.56 31.97
CA GLN A 734 16.52 -49.67 33.43
C GLN A 734 15.71 -48.55 34.10
N GLN A 735 14.45 -48.86 34.41
CA GLN A 735 14.06 -49.12 35.80
C GLN A 735 13.11 -50.31 35.80
N SER A 736 13.67 -51.50 36.00
CA SER A 736 12.86 -52.70 36.14
C SER A 736 12.02 -52.59 37.42
N CYS A 737 10.73 -52.92 37.34
CA CYS A 737 9.88 -53.16 38.51
C CYS A 737 10.08 -54.60 39.06
N ASP A 738 11.08 -55.33 38.57
CA ASP A 738 11.49 -56.61 39.13
C ASP A 738 11.91 -56.43 40.59
N GLY A 739 11.26 -57.16 41.50
CA GLY A 739 11.50 -57.12 42.94
C GLY A 739 10.45 -56.35 43.74
N VAL A 740 9.50 -55.67 43.07
CA VAL A 740 8.35 -55.06 43.73
C VAL A 740 7.35 -56.16 44.11
N SER A 741 6.98 -56.27 45.39
CA SER A 741 6.20 -57.41 45.89
C SER A 741 5.12 -57.07 46.91
N ALA A 742 5.14 -55.87 47.53
CA ALA A 742 4.10 -55.43 48.44
C ALA A 742 3.15 -54.46 47.75
N VAL A 743 1.84 -54.68 47.91
CA VAL A 743 0.81 -53.79 47.35
C VAL A 743 1.04 -52.37 47.87
N GLY A 744 1.15 -51.40 46.97
CA GLY A 744 1.45 -50.01 47.28
C GLY A 744 2.91 -49.60 47.07
N ASP A 745 3.83 -50.54 46.86
CA ASP A 745 5.22 -50.23 46.50
C ASP A 745 5.27 -49.51 45.15
N THR A 746 6.20 -48.58 45.00
CA THR A 746 6.34 -47.78 43.78
C THR A 746 7.65 -48.05 43.03
N CYS A 747 7.60 -47.99 41.70
CA CYS A 747 8.73 -48.10 40.77
C CYS A 747 8.60 -47.08 39.63
N GLY A 748 9.58 -47.01 38.71
CA GLY A 748 9.54 -46.09 37.57
C GLY A 748 9.46 -44.62 38.00
N ASN A 749 10.42 -44.18 38.81
CA ASN A 749 10.43 -42.86 39.48
C ASN A 749 9.17 -42.53 40.30
N GLY A 750 8.49 -43.57 40.82
CA GLY A 750 7.33 -43.40 41.70
C GLY A 750 6.00 -43.18 40.99
N THR A 751 5.96 -43.35 39.66
CA THR A 751 4.73 -43.18 38.85
C THR A 751 3.92 -44.47 38.75
N VAL A 752 4.56 -45.62 38.96
CA VAL A 752 3.96 -46.95 38.89
C VAL A 752 3.86 -47.53 40.30
N VAL A 753 2.70 -48.09 40.64
CA VAL A 753 2.37 -48.70 41.93
C VAL A 753 2.02 -50.16 41.71
N TYR A 754 2.58 -51.06 42.52
CA TYR A 754 2.16 -52.46 42.50
C TYR A 754 0.77 -52.61 43.13
N ALA A 755 -0.19 -53.05 42.32
CA ALA A 755 -1.59 -53.24 42.69
C ALA A 755 -1.87 -54.66 43.22
N GLY A 756 -0.86 -55.54 43.25
CA GLY A 756 -0.98 -56.93 43.67
C GLY A 756 -0.93 -57.89 42.48
N PRO A 757 -1.21 -59.19 42.67
CA PRO A 757 -1.21 -60.15 41.59
C PRO A 757 -2.47 -60.03 40.70
N ALA A 758 -2.29 -60.11 39.39
CA ALA A 758 -3.36 -60.29 38.42
C ALA A 758 -3.93 -61.73 38.49
N LEU A 759 -5.09 -61.96 37.86
CA LEU A 759 -5.68 -63.30 37.75
C LEU A 759 -4.78 -64.31 37.02
N SER A 760 -3.84 -63.83 36.21
CA SER A 760 -2.81 -64.64 35.55
C SER A 760 -1.68 -65.08 36.48
N GLY A 761 -1.60 -64.56 37.70
CA GLY A 761 -0.49 -64.77 38.64
C GLY A 761 0.71 -63.84 38.41
N GLU A 762 0.68 -63.00 37.38
CA GLU A 762 1.68 -61.95 37.16
C GLU A 762 1.42 -60.72 38.03
N GLY A 763 2.44 -59.89 38.22
CA GLY A 763 2.28 -58.65 38.95
C GLY A 763 1.41 -57.64 38.20
N LEU A 764 0.34 -57.17 38.84
CA LEU A 764 -0.51 -56.07 38.37
C LEU A 764 0.06 -54.76 38.88
N PHE A 765 0.21 -53.79 37.99
CA PHE A 765 0.68 -52.45 38.32
C PHE A 765 -0.36 -51.41 37.86
N THR A 766 -0.47 -50.32 38.60
CA THR A 766 -1.34 -49.18 38.32
C THR A 766 -0.53 -47.88 38.41
N THR A 767 -1.06 -46.78 37.89
CA THR A 767 -0.47 -45.45 38.12
C THR A 767 -0.69 -45.00 39.56
N ALA A 768 0.23 -44.19 40.11
CA ALA A 768 0.11 -43.59 41.45
C ALA A 768 -0.99 -42.51 41.55
N PHE A 769 -1.65 -42.21 40.44
CA PHE A 769 -2.63 -41.15 40.31
C PHE A 769 -3.78 -41.61 39.40
N PRO A 770 -5.01 -41.13 39.65
CA PRO A 770 -6.16 -41.44 38.81
C PRO A 770 -6.05 -40.70 37.47
N LEU A 771 -6.27 -41.41 36.37
CA LEU A 771 -6.48 -40.77 35.07
C LEU A 771 -7.91 -40.21 35.00
N PRO A 772 -8.13 -39.06 34.33
CA PRO A 772 -9.46 -38.53 34.12
C PRO A 772 -10.32 -39.55 33.34
N ALA A 773 -11.60 -39.66 33.73
CA ALA A 773 -12.51 -40.60 33.10
C ALA A 773 -12.72 -40.22 31.62
N VAL A 774 -12.41 -41.15 30.71
CA VAL A 774 -12.72 -41.00 29.29
C VAL A 774 -14.06 -41.68 29.01
N THR A 775 -15.04 -40.92 28.54
CA THR A 775 -16.24 -41.48 27.92
C THR A 775 -15.87 -41.97 26.53
N TRP A 776 -15.74 -43.30 26.39
CA TRP A 776 -15.55 -43.98 25.11
C TRP A 776 -16.86 -44.07 24.34
#